data_AF-A0A7C2HIH4-F1
#
_entry.id   AF-A0A7C2HIH4-F1
#
_cell.length_a   1.000
_cell.length_b   1.000
_cell.length_c   1.000
_cell.angle_alpha   90.00
_cell.angle_beta   90.00
_cell.angle_gamma   90.00
#
_symmetry.space_group_name_H-M   'P 1'
#
loop_
_entity.id
_entity.type
_entity.pdbx_description
1 polymer ?
#
loop_
_entity_poly.entity_id
_entity_poly.type
_entity_poly.pdbx_seq_one_letter_code
_entity_poly.pdbx_strand_id
1 'polypeptide(L)'
;MTRWLLALTVATLACIALAGRQQGPALANHNVPACALDINPDPNVFEYIQAYERRDYPHGYAPVFELAGFNQLFPDVPGFALPPLETGPRSAGSSRTVSPYIPPTILKAIGWIESGWAQASYHPLVNPGEVGPALVSFDCGYGIMQVTTGMQPPPGSPPRSAPPTIEQAMIGGHYAFNIARGALILAQKWNLAPEFNPIVGERDPRVVESWYFAIWSYNGFAFVNHPRNPDFPFPRPPYKGCDPNPDGAADNRGNYPYQELVYGCMAYPPVWGGRPLWNPLQAALPDYTQPAFTDTTRFFNCARGQGCAGMDIATPTLTPSATATPTVTPSPTPTPSPTATPTPSPTASPTSGAGSGGSGSSSQIQAVATTGAIDPTFPQTNRTALLGSPSPTASPASVTLALAPEAQSDWVNITVSNPGTGVFAWYATSDVPWLQVSRLEGVSLGSDLGPRASSLAVRASSFGLGPGTYTGRVTLRSLYGSSVEVTVTLAVVQGVPTGTWSSADFSGDAKGDLALASTNNVMFTWLSLGNGSFDQRTQAANYALAQGTWLPGDFNGDGKRDLLHIAPDRAVTWFSWGNGTYLPWPANIVPGQGTWLAGDFNRDRITDVIYIGSDRAVTWFNWGNGTYLGWPANPVPPRGGTWLAGDFNGDGLTDLANIGPSRVTLWLNWGNGNYLVWPASLTPPSGGPWAAGDFDGNRLTDLFVVTGTNTVQTWLDRGNGDFRAVAFRANYDISRGTWLPGDFNGDGKTDLLHLAPDRSVTWFSWGDGTYLPWTANIPVMQATWLVGDFDGDGKSDVAGITAARINVWLSRGDGSYVQR
;
A
#
# COMPACT_ATOMS: atom_id res chain seq x y z
N MET A 1 -5.22 1.39 58.87
CA MET A 1 -6.18 0.51 58.15
C MET A 1 -6.16 0.74 56.64
N THR A 2 -4.97 0.71 56.01
CA THR A 2 -4.82 1.09 54.58
C THR A 2 -3.81 0.23 53.82
N ARG A 3 -3.35 -0.87 54.42
CA ARG A 3 -2.49 -1.87 53.76
C ARG A 3 -3.14 -3.26 53.59
N TRP A 4 -4.34 -3.47 54.13
CA TRP A 4 -5.09 -4.74 54.03
C TRP A 4 -6.27 -4.71 53.04
N LEU A 5 -6.56 -3.55 52.44
CA LEU A 5 -7.65 -3.38 51.45
C LEU A 5 -7.21 -3.51 49.99
N LEU A 6 -5.89 -3.48 49.70
CA LEU A 6 -5.37 -3.66 48.34
C LEU A 6 -5.09 -5.12 47.98
N ALA A 7 -4.92 -6.01 48.97
CA ALA A 7 -4.62 -7.42 48.73
C ALA A 7 -5.89 -8.25 48.41
N LEU A 8 -7.05 -7.85 48.94
CA LEU A 8 -8.32 -8.56 48.70
C LEU A 8 -9.01 -8.20 47.37
N THR A 9 -8.73 -7.03 46.79
CA THR A 9 -9.28 -6.62 45.49
C THR A 9 -8.50 -7.19 44.31
N VAL A 10 -7.18 -7.43 44.46
CA VAL A 10 -6.37 -8.08 43.42
C VAL A 10 -6.61 -9.60 43.38
N ALA A 11 -6.92 -10.23 44.52
CA ALA A 11 -7.25 -11.66 44.57
C ALA A 11 -8.65 -11.99 44.00
N THR A 12 -9.65 -11.13 44.22
CA THR A 12 -11.00 -11.34 43.66
C THR A 12 -11.12 -11.01 42.18
N LEU A 13 -10.35 -10.04 41.65
CA LEU A 13 -10.25 -9.78 40.21
C LEU A 13 -9.46 -10.87 39.45
N ALA A 14 -8.48 -11.51 40.10
CA ALA A 14 -7.77 -12.66 39.53
C ALA A 14 -8.64 -13.93 39.48
N CYS A 15 -9.54 -14.13 40.46
CA CYS A 15 -10.45 -15.29 40.47
C CYS A 15 -11.64 -15.15 39.50
N ILE A 16 -12.05 -13.94 39.11
CA ILE A 16 -13.11 -13.73 38.11
C ILE A 16 -12.56 -13.80 36.67
N ALA A 17 -11.27 -13.51 36.46
CA ALA A 17 -10.62 -13.65 35.15
C ALA A 17 -10.20 -15.11 34.80
N LEU A 18 -10.29 -16.04 35.75
CA LEU A 18 -9.92 -17.45 35.56
C LEU A 18 -11.12 -18.41 35.42
N ALA A 19 -12.37 -17.91 35.56
CA ALA A 19 -13.58 -18.72 35.44
C ALA A 19 -14.16 -18.81 34.01
N GLY A 20 -13.42 -18.35 32.99
CA GLY A 20 -13.88 -18.38 31.58
C GLY A 20 -12.86 -18.94 30.59
N ARG A 21 -11.68 -19.40 31.03
CA ARG A 21 -10.74 -20.10 30.14
C ARG A 21 -11.10 -21.59 30.11
N GLN A 22 -12.16 -21.93 29.40
CA GLN A 22 -12.19 -23.24 28.76
C GLN A 22 -11.02 -23.25 27.77
N GLN A 23 -10.03 -24.10 28.00
CA GLN A 23 -9.01 -24.38 27.01
C GLN A 23 -9.73 -24.97 25.79
N GLY A 24 -9.93 -24.15 24.76
CA GLY A 24 -10.43 -24.63 23.48
C GLY A 24 -9.44 -25.61 22.85
N PRO A 25 -9.90 -26.50 21.97
CA PRO A 25 -9.00 -27.38 21.23
C PRO A 25 -8.20 -26.53 20.24
N ALA A 26 -6.88 -26.45 20.39
CA ALA A 26 -6.04 -25.78 19.39
C ALA A 26 -4.61 -26.35 19.36
N LEU A 27 -4.26 -27.01 18.25
CA LEU A 27 -2.89 -27.03 17.72
C LEU A 27 -2.71 -25.96 16.63
N ALA A 28 -3.80 -25.38 16.12
CA ALA A 28 -3.74 -24.28 15.15
C ALA A 28 -3.46 -22.96 15.88
N ASN A 29 -2.18 -22.63 16.06
CA ASN A 29 -1.74 -21.26 16.32
C ASN A 29 -1.38 -20.61 14.98
N HIS A 30 -1.73 -19.34 14.82
CA HIS A 30 -1.35 -18.55 13.65
C HIS A 30 0.19 -18.48 13.56
N ASN A 31 0.74 -19.17 12.56
CA ASN A 31 2.17 -19.39 12.44
C ASN A 31 2.62 -19.07 11.00
N VAL A 32 2.87 -17.78 10.74
CA VAL A 32 2.98 -17.24 9.37
C VAL A 32 4.37 -17.34 8.69
N PRO A 33 5.54 -17.37 9.36
CA PRO A 33 6.80 -17.11 8.66
C PRO A 33 7.13 -18.04 7.46
N ALA A 34 6.55 -19.24 7.39
CA ALA A 34 6.79 -20.21 6.32
C ALA A 34 5.63 -20.35 5.29
N CYS A 35 4.45 -19.79 5.58
CA CYS A 35 3.21 -20.04 4.84
C CYS A 35 2.60 -18.77 4.23
N ALA A 36 3.26 -17.62 4.39
CA ALA A 36 2.78 -16.32 3.94
C ALA A 36 2.72 -16.25 2.41
N LEU A 37 1.53 -15.99 1.86
CA LEU A 37 1.38 -15.49 0.50
C LEU A 37 1.67 -13.98 0.54
N ASP A 38 2.64 -13.50 -0.24
CA ASP A 38 3.09 -12.11 -0.19
C ASP A 38 2.02 -11.18 -0.79
N ILE A 39 1.56 -10.20 -0.01
CA ILE A 39 0.53 -9.25 -0.44
C ILE A 39 1.16 -7.91 -0.86
N ASN A 40 2.38 -7.57 -0.44
CA ASN A 40 3.02 -6.29 -0.79
C ASN A 40 4.52 -6.20 -0.37
N PRO A 41 5.42 -5.60 -1.20
CA PRO A 41 6.78 -5.22 -0.78
C PRO A 41 6.87 -4.04 0.24
N ASP A 42 5.76 -3.40 0.61
CA ASP A 42 5.75 -2.32 1.62
C ASP A 42 5.63 -2.89 3.05
N PRO A 43 6.65 -2.73 3.92
CA PRO A 43 6.69 -3.33 5.27
C PRO A 43 5.67 -2.75 6.27
N ASN A 44 4.84 -1.78 5.88
CA ASN A 44 3.91 -1.09 6.77
C ASN A 44 2.41 -1.43 6.57
N VAL A 45 2.06 -2.46 5.78
CA VAL A 45 0.66 -2.85 5.52
C VAL A 45 0.46 -4.36 5.69
N PHE A 46 -0.64 -4.76 6.33
CA PHE A 46 -0.99 -6.14 6.73
C PHE A 46 -0.56 -7.26 5.75
N GLU A 47 0.25 -8.20 6.23
CA GLU A 47 0.79 -9.36 5.48
C GLU A 47 -0.20 -10.54 5.29
N TYR A 48 -1.48 -10.44 5.72
CA TYR A 48 -2.37 -11.62 5.86
C TYR A 48 -3.76 -11.47 5.23
N ILE A 49 -4.27 -12.57 4.65
CA ILE A 49 -5.67 -12.70 4.22
C ILE A 49 -6.59 -12.37 5.41
N GLN A 50 -7.54 -11.47 5.22
CA GLN A 50 -8.50 -11.09 6.25
C GLN A 50 -9.67 -12.06 6.28
N ALA A 51 -10.13 -12.40 7.47
CA ALA A 51 -11.23 -13.30 7.73
C ALA A 51 -12.19 -12.72 8.76
N TYR A 52 -13.48 -13.02 8.58
CA TYR A 52 -14.51 -12.73 9.57
C TYR A 52 -14.68 -13.91 10.53
N GLU A 53 -14.53 -13.65 11.83
CA GLU A 53 -14.91 -14.59 12.88
C GLU A 53 -16.37 -14.36 13.26
N ARG A 54 -17.19 -15.41 13.20
CA ARG A 54 -18.64 -15.24 13.18
C ARG A 54 -19.17 -14.81 14.56
N ARG A 55 -20.04 -13.80 14.62
CA ARG A 55 -20.55 -13.22 15.89
C ARG A 55 -21.33 -14.20 16.77
N ASP A 56 -22.16 -15.06 16.19
CA ASP A 56 -22.94 -16.12 16.85
C ASP A 56 -22.13 -17.43 17.02
N TYR A 57 -20.80 -17.31 17.11
CA TYR A 57 -19.90 -18.41 17.39
C TYR A 57 -20.28 -19.12 18.72
N PRO A 58 -20.23 -20.47 18.76
CA PRO A 58 -19.94 -21.41 17.67
C PRO A 58 -21.20 -21.87 16.90
N HIS A 59 -22.41 -21.59 17.39
CA HIS A 59 -23.66 -22.12 16.82
C HIS A 59 -23.92 -21.70 15.37
N GLY A 60 -23.41 -20.53 14.97
CA GLY A 60 -23.56 -20.02 13.62
C GLY A 60 -22.91 -20.88 12.52
N TYR A 61 -21.93 -21.72 12.86
CA TYR A 61 -21.22 -22.55 11.87
C TYR A 61 -21.90 -23.88 11.58
N ALA A 62 -22.67 -24.45 12.53
CA ALA A 62 -23.28 -25.77 12.37
C ALA A 62 -24.15 -25.92 11.10
N PRO A 63 -25.04 -24.95 10.74
CA PRO A 63 -25.83 -25.03 9.53
C PRO A 63 -24.99 -24.95 8.23
N VAL A 64 -23.79 -24.37 8.29
CA VAL A 64 -22.89 -24.25 7.13
C VAL A 64 -22.30 -25.62 6.79
N PHE A 65 -21.92 -26.42 7.80
CA PHE A 65 -21.51 -27.81 7.61
C PHE A 65 -22.62 -28.70 7.05
N GLU A 66 -23.87 -28.45 7.44
CA GLU A 66 -25.04 -29.17 6.91
C GLU A 66 -25.20 -28.91 5.42
N LEU A 67 -25.20 -27.64 5.00
CA LEU A 67 -25.26 -27.33 3.57
C LEU A 67 -24.05 -27.88 2.81
N ALA A 68 -22.85 -27.87 3.40
CA ALA A 68 -21.65 -28.43 2.76
C ALA A 68 -21.81 -29.93 2.50
N GLY A 69 -22.31 -30.69 3.48
CA GLY A 69 -22.54 -32.13 3.36
C GLY A 69 -23.50 -32.51 2.23
N PHE A 70 -24.47 -31.65 1.93
CA PHE A 70 -25.43 -31.84 0.84
C PHE A 70 -25.02 -31.16 -0.48
N ASN A 71 -23.79 -30.66 -0.61
CA ASN A 71 -23.32 -29.87 -1.76
C ASN A 71 -24.17 -28.63 -2.07
N GLN A 72 -24.73 -27.97 -1.05
CA GLN A 72 -25.66 -26.85 -1.20
C GLN A 72 -25.03 -25.48 -0.97
N LEU A 73 -23.75 -25.40 -0.59
CA LEU A 73 -23.04 -24.12 -0.42
C LEU A 73 -22.64 -23.49 -1.76
N PHE A 74 -21.89 -24.22 -2.59
CA PHE A 74 -21.35 -23.71 -3.86
C PHE A 74 -21.32 -24.78 -4.96
N PRO A 75 -22.46 -25.43 -5.29
CA PRO A 75 -22.49 -26.51 -6.30
C PRO A 75 -22.07 -26.06 -7.70
N ASP A 76 -22.15 -24.76 -7.99
CA ASP A 76 -21.87 -24.18 -9.30
C ASP A 76 -20.49 -23.52 -9.39
N VAL A 77 -19.70 -23.54 -8.30
CA VAL A 77 -18.38 -22.90 -8.26
C VAL A 77 -17.29 -23.97 -8.39
N PRO A 78 -16.53 -23.97 -9.51
CA PRO A 78 -15.38 -24.86 -9.66
C PRO A 78 -14.41 -24.73 -8.48
N GLY A 79 -13.85 -25.84 -8.03
CA GLY A 79 -12.97 -25.87 -6.85
C GLY A 79 -13.67 -25.93 -5.49
N PHE A 80 -15.01 -25.84 -5.45
CA PHE A 80 -15.82 -25.94 -4.23
C PHE A 80 -17.01 -26.90 -4.34
N ALA A 81 -17.50 -27.18 -5.56
CA ALA A 81 -18.55 -28.17 -5.79
C ALA A 81 -18.06 -29.61 -5.51
N LEU A 82 -18.87 -30.40 -4.80
CA LEU A 82 -18.55 -31.81 -4.53
C LEU A 82 -18.67 -32.67 -5.81
N PRO A 83 -17.71 -33.59 -6.07
CA PRO A 83 -17.82 -34.55 -7.16
C PRO A 83 -18.86 -35.63 -6.83
N PRO A 84 -19.44 -36.31 -7.84
CA PRO A 84 -20.19 -37.54 -7.62
C PRO A 84 -19.37 -38.53 -6.79
N LEU A 85 -20.00 -39.23 -5.85
CA LEU A 85 -19.31 -40.16 -4.95
C LEU A 85 -19.38 -41.57 -5.49
N GLU A 86 -18.24 -42.23 -5.57
CA GLU A 86 -18.17 -43.63 -5.98
C GLU A 86 -18.77 -44.56 -4.92
N THR A 87 -19.46 -45.61 -5.34
CA THR A 87 -20.17 -46.52 -4.44
C THR A 87 -20.21 -47.95 -4.98
N GLY A 88 -20.52 -48.91 -4.10
CA GLY A 88 -20.57 -50.33 -4.39
C GLY A 88 -19.31 -51.07 -3.95
N PRO A 89 -19.28 -52.40 -4.18
CA PRO A 89 -18.18 -53.24 -3.74
C PRO A 89 -16.91 -52.90 -4.52
N ARG A 90 -15.75 -53.42 -4.10
CA ARG A 90 -14.47 -53.19 -4.79
C ARG A 90 -14.51 -53.57 -6.27
N SER A 91 -15.24 -54.63 -6.61
CA SER A 91 -15.41 -55.07 -8.01
C SER A 91 -16.16 -54.06 -8.89
N ALA A 92 -16.88 -53.11 -8.31
CA ALA A 92 -17.52 -52.02 -9.06
C ALA A 92 -16.51 -50.94 -9.50
N GLY A 93 -15.32 -50.86 -8.90
CA GLY A 93 -14.36 -49.78 -9.16
C GLY A 93 -15.00 -48.39 -9.09
N SER A 94 -14.62 -47.50 -10.00
CA SER A 94 -15.24 -46.18 -10.21
C SER A 94 -16.47 -46.17 -11.12
N SER A 95 -17.01 -47.32 -11.54
CA SER A 95 -18.09 -47.38 -12.55
C SER A 95 -19.47 -46.97 -12.05
N ARG A 96 -19.67 -46.92 -10.72
CA ARG A 96 -20.94 -46.60 -10.09
C ARG A 96 -20.77 -45.42 -9.15
N THR A 97 -21.56 -44.37 -9.37
CA THR A 97 -21.57 -43.16 -8.54
C THR A 97 -22.98 -42.82 -8.05
N VAL A 98 -23.05 -42.04 -6.99
CA VAL A 98 -24.28 -41.43 -6.46
C VAL A 98 -24.11 -39.92 -6.31
N SER A 99 -25.23 -39.22 -6.11
CA SER A 99 -25.21 -37.78 -5.83
C SER A 99 -24.31 -37.48 -4.63
N PRO A 100 -23.56 -36.37 -4.66
CA PRO A 100 -22.63 -36.04 -3.58
C PRO A 100 -23.36 -35.86 -2.26
N TYR A 101 -22.92 -36.59 -1.24
CA TYR A 101 -23.44 -36.51 0.11
C TYR A 101 -22.35 -36.89 1.11
N ILE A 102 -22.08 -36.03 2.09
CA ILE A 102 -21.22 -36.32 3.22
C ILE A 102 -22.07 -36.16 4.49
N PRO A 103 -22.08 -37.14 5.40
CA PRO A 103 -22.73 -37.01 6.71
C PRO A 103 -22.31 -35.69 7.41
N PRO A 104 -23.22 -34.74 7.65
CA PRO A 104 -22.87 -33.43 8.23
C PRO A 104 -22.11 -33.53 9.55
N THR A 105 -22.40 -34.54 10.36
CA THR A 105 -21.77 -34.74 11.66
C THR A 105 -20.28 -35.08 11.54
N ILE A 106 -19.85 -35.75 10.45
CA ILE A 106 -18.43 -35.96 10.15
C ILE A 106 -17.75 -34.61 9.89
N LEU A 107 -18.34 -33.75 9.06
CA LEU A 107 -17.76 -32.43 8.74
C LEU A 107 -17.67 -31.53 9.98
N LYS A 108 -18.72 -31.53 10.82
CA LYS A 108 -18.76 -30.83 12.11
C LYS A 108 -17.62 -31.29 13.03
N ALA A 109 -17.45 -32.60 13.19
CA ALA A 109 -16.39 -33.19 14.01
C ALA A 109 -15.00 -32.86 13.46
N ILE A 110 -14.77 -32.98 12.14
CA ILE A 110 -13.51 -32.59 11.49
C ILE A 110 -13.21 -31.11 11.78
N GLY A 111 -14.11 -30.19 11.44
CA GLY A 111 -13.87 -28.76 11.66
C GLY A 111 -13.57 -28.43 13.14
N TRP A 112 -14.18 -29.13 14.08
CA TRP A 112 -13.91 -28.95 15.50
C TRP A 112 -12.51 -29.45 15.89
N ILE A 113 -12.15 -30.64 15.42
CA ILE A 113 -10.83 -31.25 15.62
C ILE A 113 -9.72 -30.40 14.98
N GLU A 114 -9.98 -29.78 13.83
CA GLU A 114 -9.01 -28.98 13.09
C GLU A 114 -8.77 -27.60 13.72
N SER A 115 -9.82 -26.89 14.12
CA SER A 115 -9.71 -25.47 14.50
C SER A 115 -10.53 -25.04 15.72
N GLY A 116 -11.31 -25.95 16.33
CA GLY A 116 -12.34 -25.56 17.29
C GLY A 116 -13.43 -24.69 16.65
N TRP A 117 -13.67 -24.86 15.34
CA TRP A 117 -14.55 -24.01 14.53
C TRP A 117 -14.11 -22.55 14.35
N ALA A 118 -12.83 -22.19 14.54
CA ALA A 118 -12.35 -20.83 14.25
C ALA A 118 -11.96 -20.65 12.78
N GLN A 119 -12.44 -19.56 12.17
CA GLN A 119 -11.99 -19.12 10.85
C GLN A 119 -10.83 -18.13 10.93
N ALA A 120 -10.84 -17.26 11.95
CA ALA A 120 -9.84 -16.22 12.15
C ALA A 120 -8.80 -16.59 13.22
N SER A 121 -7.73 -15.82 13.26
CA SER A 121 -6.54 -16.08 14.08
C SER A 121 -6.82 -16.04 15.59
N TYR A 122 -6.17 -16.96 16.32
CA TYR A 122 -6.06 -16.89 17.78
C TYR A 122 -4.91 -15.98 18.25
N HIS A 123 -3.94 -15.68 17.38
CA HIS A 123 -2.75 -14.87 17.69
C HIS A 123 -2.26 -14.08 16.46
N PRO A 124 -2.57 -12.78 16.32
CA PRO A 124 -3.39 -11.99 17.23
C PRO A 124 -4.81 -12.53 17.31
N LEU A 125 -5.40 -12.50 18.51
CA LEU A 125 -6.76 -12.98 18.72
C LEU A 125 -7.76 -12.10 17.98
N VAL A 126 -8.57 -12.71 17.14
CA VAL A 126 -9.75 -12.09 16.50
C VAL A 126 -10.99 -12.56 17.26
N ASN A 127 -11.74 -11.64 17.86
CA ASN A 127 -12.92 -12.02 18.64
C ASN A 127 -14.12 -12.31 17.72
N PRO A 128 -15.09 -13.12 18.17
CA PRO A 128 -16.36 -13.28 17.47
C PRO A 128 -17.02 -11.95 17.13
N GLY A 129 -17.36 -11.76 15.85
CA GLY A 129 -17.91 -10.53 15.29
C GLY A 129 -16.87 -9.58 14.69
N GLU A 130 -15.58 -9.89 14.80
CA GLU A 130 -14.49 -9.06 14.26
C GLU A 130 -13.96 -9.60 12.93
N VAL A 131 -13.27 -8.71 12.21
CA VAL A 131 -12.46 -9.04 11.04
C VAL A 131 -11.01 -8.87 11.42
N GLY A 132 -10.19 -9.87 11.11
CA GLY A 132 -8.75 -9.86 11.35
C GLY A 132 -8.04 -10.92 10.50
N PRO A 133 -6.79 -11.29 10.82
CA PRO A 133 -6.06 -12.31 10.05
C PRO A 133 -6.77 -13.66 10.07
N ALA A 134 -6.72 -14.40 8.96
CA ALA A 134 -7.18 -15.78 8.90
C ALA A 134 -6.37 -16.70 9.85
N LEU A 135 -7.01 -17.77 10.33
CA LEU A 135 -6.32 -18.83 11.07
C LEU A 135 -5.40 -19.59 10.11
N VAL A 136 -4.12 -19.73 10.46
CA VAL A 136 -3.12 -20.44 9.63
C VAL A 136 -2.25 -21.34 10.51
N SER A 137 -2.30 -22.65 10.33
CA SER A 137 -1.43 -23.61 11.04
C SER A 137 -0.01 -23.68 10.48
N PHE A 138 0.87 -24.35 11.22
CA PHE A 138 2.27 -24.57 10.86
C PHE A 138 2.50 -25.35 9.56
N ASP A 139 1.52 -26.14 9.11
CA ASP A 139 1.54 -26.89 7.85
C ASP A 139 0.85 -26.14 6.69
N CYS A 140 0.56 -24.85 6.89
CA CYS A 140 -0.13 -23.98 5.95
C CYS A 140 -1.61 -24.35 5.72
N GLY A 141 -2.28 -24.90 6.73
CA GLY A 141 -3.72 -25.10 6.75
C GLY A 141 -4.45 -23.82 7.10
N TYR A 142 -5.43 -23.42 6.29
CA TYR A 142 -6.18 -22.17 6.48
C TYR A 142 -7.58 -22.42 7.03
N GLY A 143 -8.01 -21.58 7.98
CA GLY A 143 -9.39 -21.43 8.42
C GLY A 143 -10.01 -22.66 9.08
N ILE A 144 -11.33 -22.71 9.11
CA ILE A 144 -12.11 -23.60 9.98
C ILE A 144 -11.91 -25.11 9.73
N MET A 145 -11.61 -25.50 8.49
CA MET A 145 -11.30 -26.89 8.09
C MET A 145 -9.79 -27.13 7.90
N GLN A 146 -8.94 -26.16 8.25
CA GLN A 146 -7.48 -26.22 8.08
C GLN A 146 -7.08 -26.69 6.67
N VAL A 147 -7.60 -26.00 5.67
CA VAL A 147 -7.40 -26.35 4.25
C VAL A 147 -5.96 -26.08 3.84
N THR A 148 -5.20 -27.14 3.58
CA THR A 148 -3.81 -27.04 3.08
C THR A 148 -3.71 -27.19 1.56
N THR A 149 -4.55 -28.04 0.97
CA THR A 149 -4.48 -28.40 -0.47
C THR A 149 -4.81 -27.21 -1.38
N GLY A 150 -3.80 -26.68 -2.06
CA GLY A 150 -3.89 -25.51 -2.94
C GLY A 150 -3.63 -24.17 -2.23
N MET A 151 -3.35 -24.19 -0.92
CA MET A 151 -2.99 -23.00 -0.14
C MET A 151 -1.47 -22.81 0.01
N GLN A 152 -0.68 -23.80 -0.38
CA GLN A 152 0.78 -23.73 -0.35
C GLN A 152 1.33 -22.92 -1.54
N PRO A 153 2.46 -22.20 -1.37
CA PRO A 153 3.19 -21.60 -2.48
C PRO A 153 3.59 -22.65 -3.52
N PRO A 154 3.72 -22.29 -4.82
CA PRO A 154 4.20 -23.22 -5.84
C PRO A 154 5.59 -23.79 -5.48
N PRO A 155 5.87 -25.08 -5.77
CA PRO A 155 7.17 -25.68 -5.46
C PRO A 155 8.34 -24.87 -6.05
N GLY A 156 9.37 -24.58 -5.25
CA GLY A 156 10.55 -23.80 -5.65
C GLY A 156 10.40 -22.28 -5.53
N SER A 157 9.23 -21.80 -5.11
CA SER A 157 8.98 -20.40 -4.78
C SER A 157 9.76 -19.99 -3.53
N PRO A 158 10.44 -18.82 -3.50
CA PRO A 158 10.89 -18.22 -2.25
C PRO A 158 9.74 -18.17 -1.23
N PRO A 159 10.03 -18.13 0.10
CA PRO A 159 8.99 -18.04 1.15
C PRO A 159 8.06 -16.81 1.07
N ARG A 160 8.19 -15.95 0.06
CA ARG A 160 7.51 -14.67 -0.15
C ARG A 160 7.40 -14.30 -1.65
N SER A 161 6.83 -15.15 -2.52
CA SER A 161 6.98 -14.89 -3.97
C SER A 161 5.75 -14.98 -4.85
N ALA A 162 4.53 -15.00 -4.31
CA ALA A 162 3.34 -14.84 -5.15
C ALA A 162 2.15 -14.24 -4.38
N PRO A 163 1.39 -13.33 -5.01
CA PRO A 163 0.11 -12.89 -4.48
C PRO A 163 -0.89 -14.06 -4.42
N PRO A 164 -1.82 -14.07 -3.44
CA PRO A 164 -2.84 -15.12 -3.35
C PRO A 164 -3.72 -15.14 -4.59
N THR A 165 -4.15 -16.32 -5.02
CA THR A 165 -5.23 -16.42 -6.01
C THR A 165 -6.57 -16.01 -5.40
N ILE A 166 -7.57 -15.72 -6.23
CA ILE A 166 -8.93 -15.44 -5.73
C ILE A 166 -9.50 -16.62 -4.91
N GLU A 167 -9.22 -17.87 -5.30
CA GLU A 167 -9.65 -19.04 -4.54
C GLU A 167 -9.01 -19.08 -3.15
N GLN A 168 -7.70 -18.82 -3.06
CA GLN A 168 -6.99 -18.74 -1.79
C GLN A 168 -7.53 -17.62 -0.90
N ALA A 169 -7.81 -16.44 -1.48
CA ALA A 169 -8.43 -15.33 -0.77
C ALA A 169 -9.82 -15.70 -0.23
N MET A 170 -10.65 -16.43 -1.00
CA MET A 170 -11.97 -16.88 -0.53
C MET A 170 -11.86 -17.96 0.56
N ILE A 171 -10.96 -18.94 0.42
CA ILE A 171 -10.73 -19.99 1.41
C ILE A 171 -10.27 -19.40 2.75
N GLY A 172 -9.36 -18.41 2.71
CA GLY A 172 -8.87 -17.74 3.90
C GLY A 172 -9.88 -16.75 4.48
N GLY A 173 -10.57 -15.98 3.63
CA GLY A 173 -11.40 -14.86 4.07
C GLY A 173 -12.87 -15.16 4.34
N HIS A 174 -13.38 -16.31 3.87
CA HIS A 174 -14.79 -16.66 4.00
C HIS A 174 -15.00 -18.09 4.50
N TYR A 175 -15.54 -18.23 5.73
CA TYR A 175 -15.75 -19.51 6.40
C TYR A 175 -16.51 -20.55 5.55
N ALA A 176 -17.53 -20.14 4.79
CA ALA A 176 -18.28 -21.09 3.97
C ALA A 176 -17.47 -21.68 2.81
N PHE A 177 -16.55 -20.90 2.19
CA PHE A 177 -15.66 -21.42 1.16
C PHE A 177 -14.64 -22.37 1.77
N ASN A 178 -14.15 -22.05 2.97
CA ASN A 178 -13.27 -22.93 3.71
C ASN A 178 -13.94 -24.28 4.02
N ILE A 179 -15.17 -24.26 4.54
CA ILE A 179 -15.96 -25.47 4.82
C ILE A 179 -16.23 -26.26 3.53
N ALA A 180 -16.70 -25.59 2.47
CA ALA A 180 -16.97 -26.24 1.19
C ALA A 180 -15.70 -26.89 0.60
N ARG A 181 -14.55 -26.21 0.71
CA ARG A 181 -13.26 -26.74 0.26
C ARG A 181 -12.81 -27.93 1.10
N GLY A 182 -12.99 -27.89 2.41
CA GLY A 182 -12.76 -29.04 3.30
C GLY A 182 -13.64 -30.24 2.93
N ALA A 183 -14.94 -30.01 2.70
CA ALA A 183 -15.87 -31.04 2.26
C ALA A 183 -15.46 -31.64 0.90
N LEU A 184 -15.05 -30.81 -0.06
CA LEU A 184 -14.53 -31.26 -1.35
C LEU A 184 -13.30 -32.16 -1.18
N ILE A 185 -12.34 -31.75 -0.34
CA ILE A 185 -11.14 -32.56 -0.08
C ILE A 185 -11.54 -33.93 0.48
N LEU A 186 -12.47 -33.99 1.43
CA LEU A 186 -12.95 -35.26 1.99
C LEU A 186 -13.65 -36.13 0.94
N ALA A 187 -14.48 -35.55 0.08
CA ALA A 187 -15.12 -36.26 -1.04
C ALA A 187 -14.07 -36.79 -2.05
N GLN A 188 -13.02 -36.03 -2.33
CA GLN A 188 -11.91 -36.49 -3.16
C GLN A 188 -11.16 -37.64 -2.51
N LYS A 189 -10.94 -37.60 -1.18
CA LYS A 189 -10.33 -38.71 -0.43
C LYS A 189 -11.20 -39.96 -0.43
N TRP A 190 -12.52 -39.81 -0.41
CA TRP A 190 -13.46 -40.92 -0.58
C TRP A 190 -13.29 -41.58 -1.96
N ASN A 191 -13.28 -40.79 -3.03
CA ASN A 191 -13.11 -41.29 -4.41
C ASN A 191 -11.69 -41.81 -4.73
N LEU A 192 -10.75 -41.79 -3.77
CA LEU A 192 -9.51 -42.57 -3.92
C LEU A 192 -9.77 -44.07 -3.76
N ALA A 193 -10.89 -44.48 -3.17
CA ALA A 193 -11.23 -45.88 -2.97
C ALA A 193 -12.20 -46.37 -4.06
N PRO A 194 -11.99 -47.57 -4.63
CA PRO A 194 -11.09 -48.61 -4.14
C PRO A 194 -9.65 -48.54 -4.67
N GLU A 195 -9.37 -47.77 -5.71
CA GLU A 195 -8.15 -47.90 -6.51
C GLU A 195 -6.87 -47.65 -5.69
N PHE A 196 -6.89 -46.59 -4.87
CA PHE A 196 -5.76 -46.12 -4.08
C PHE A 196 -5.99 -46.17 -2.57
N ASN A 197 -7.24 -46.40 -2.14
CA ASN A 197 -7.61 -46.53 -0.73
C ASN A 197 -8.42 -47.81 -0.46
N PRO A 198 -8.39 -48.35 0.78
CA PRO A 198 -9.24 -49.47 1.16
C PRO A 198 -10.71 -49.06 1.26
N ILE A 199 -11.61 -50.06 1.22
CA ILE A 199 -13.05 -49.83 1.35
C ILE A 199 -13.61 -50.44 2.64
N VAL A 200 -14.73 -49.88 3.08
CA VAL A 200 -15.57 -50.44 4.13
C VAL A 200 -16.91 -50.85 3.52
N GLY A 201 -17.21 -52.14 3.59
CA GLY A 201 -18.43 -52.73 3.06
C GLY A 201 -18.63 -52.36 1.59
N GLU A 202 -19.79 -51.76 1.29
CA GLU A 202 -20.22 -51.42 -0.06
C GLU A 202 -19.96 -49.95 -0.45
N ARG A 203 -19.12 -49.20 0.30
CA ARG A 203 -18.92 -47.75 0.09
C ARG A 203 -20.25 -47.01 -0.06
N ASP A 204 -21.19 -47.18 0.86
CA ASP A 204 -22.44 -46.41 0.84
C ASP A 204 -22.18 -45.08 1.57
N PRO A 205 -22.18 -43.91 0.89
CA PRO A 205 -21.87 -42.65 1.53
C PRO A 205 -22.90 -42.23 2.59
N ARG A 206 -24.06 -42.90 2.65
CA ARG A 206 -25.07 -42.70 3.71
C ARG A 206 -24.68 -43.37 5.03
N VAL A 207 -23.80 -44.37 4.97
CA VAL A 207 -23.32 -45.13 6.13
C VAL A 207 -22.06 -44.46 6.68
N VAL A 208 -22.13 -44.00 7.92
CA VAL A 208 -21.06 -43.25 8.58
C VAL A 208 -19.76 -44.07 8.65
N GLU A 209 -19.84 -45.35 8.97
CA GLU A 209 -18.67 -46.24 9.04
C GLU A 209 -17.97 -46.39 7.69
N SER A 210 -18.68 -46.20 6.58
CA SER A 210 -18.06 -46.29 5.26
C SER A 210 -17.01 -45.20 5.00
N TRP A 211 -17.05 -44.10 5.76
CA TRP A 211 -16.11 -42.98 5.64
C TRP A 211 -14.77 -43.18 6.33
N TYR A 212 -14.57 -44.28 7.06
CA TYR A 212 -13.40 -44.49 7.92
C TYR A 212 -12.05 -44.21 7.23
N PHE A 213 -11.82 -44.77 6.04
CA PHE A 213 -10.57 -44.58 5.31
C PHE A 213 -10.47 -43.20 4.63
N ALA A 214 -11.59 -42.59 4.27
CA ALA A 214 -11.62 -41.21 3.76
C ALA A 214 -11.25 -40.21 4.87
N ILE A 215 -11.76 -40.42 6.10
CA ILE A 215 -11.42 -39.64 7.30
C ILE A 215 -9.93 -39.81 7.63
N TRP A 216 -9.40 -41.04 7.60
CA TRP A 216 -7.96 -41.26 7.75
C TRP A 216 -7.18 -40.44 6.70
N SER A 217 -7.60 -40.52 5.45
CA SER A 217 -6.94 -39.85 4.34
C SER A 217 -7.03 -38.32 4.39
N TYR A 218 -8.00 -37.77 5.12
CA TYR A 218 -8.17 -36.33 5.30
C TYR A 218 -6.97 -35.74 6.06
N ASN A 219 -6.55 -36.38 7.16
CA ASN A 219 -5.34 -36.04 7.90
C ASN A 219 -4.07 -36.72 7.34
N GLY A 220 -4.20 -37.40 6.19
CA GLY A 220 -3.12 -38.14 5.53
C GLY A 220 -3.17 -39.64 5.81
N PHE A 221 -3.24 -40.43 4.73
CA PHE A 221 -3.18 -41.91 4.77
C PHE A 221 -1.74 -42.38 5.01
N ALA A 222 -1.26 -42.18 6.24
CA ALA A 222 0.10 -42.45 6.67
C ALA A 222 0.14 -43.34 7.92
N PHE A 223 1.27 -44.04 8.12
CA PHE A 223 1.41 -44.98 9.26
C PHE A 223 1.33 -44.29 10.62
N VAL A 224 1.71 -43.00 10.69
CA VAL A 224 1.58 -42.22 11.93
C VAL A 224 0.14 -42.17 12.44
N ASN A 225 -0.84 -42.23 11.53
CA ASN A 225 -2.28 -42.26 11.81
C ASN A 225 -2.87 -43.69 11.85
N HIS A 226 -2.01 -44.71 11.85
CA HIS A 226 -2.45 -46.10 11.89
C HIS A 226 -2.96 -46.46 13.29
N PRO A 227 -4.13 -47.11 13.45
CA PRO A 227 -4.66 -47.46 14.78
C PRO A 227 -3.76 -48.39 15.62
N ARG A 228 -2.88 -49.13 14.94
CA ARG A 228 -1.86 -50.00 15.55
C ARG A 228 -0.46 -49.37 15.60
N ASN A 229 -0.32 -48.07 15.34
CA ASN A 229 0.94 -47.37 15.57
C ASN A 229 1.32 -47.51 17.06
N PRO A 230 2.54 -47.99 17.41
CA PRO A 230 3.00 -48.11 18.79
C PRO A 230 2.99 -46.82 19.61
N ASP A 231 2.98 -45.65 18.96
CA ASP A 231 2.86 -44.36 19.63
C ASP A 231 1.51 -44.18 20.34
N PHE A 232 0.46 -44.91 19.90
CA PHE A 232 -0.84 -44.91 20.55
C PHE A 232 -0.98 -46.09 21.51
N PRO A 233 -1.45 -45.89 22.75
CA PRO A 233 -1.74 -46.99 23.66
C PRO A 233 -2.79 -47.93 23.08
N PHE A 234 -2.59 -49.24 23.23
CA PHE A 234 -3.56 -50.25 22.80
C PHE A 234 -3.61 -51.45 23.76
N PRO A 235 -4.80 -51.96 24.13
CA PRO A 235 -6.13 -51.45 23.76
C PRO A 235 -6.43 -50.11 24.47
N ARG A 236 -7.30 -49.29 23.87
CA ARG A 236 -7.71 -47.98 24.41
C ARG A 236 -9.25 -47.82 24.36
N PRO A 237 -9.87 -47.12 25.32
CA PRO A 237 -11.30 -46.84 25.29
C PRO A 237 -11.64 -45.86 24.16
N PRO A 238 -12.89 -45.77 23.68
CA PRO A 238 -13.29 -44.77 22.69
C PRO A 238 -12.97 -43.34 23.17
N TYR A 239 -12.52 -42.48 22.26
CA TYR A 239 -12.26 -41.07 22.56
C TYR A 239 -13.56 -40.34 22.95
N LYS A 240 -13.55 -39.66 24.10
CA LYS A 240 -14.68 -38.86 24.59
C LYS A 240 -14.36 -37.36 24.72
N GLY A 241 -13.21 -36.91 24.23
CA GLY A 241 -12.56 -35.65 24.61
C GLY A 241 -12.78 -34.43 23.71
N CYS A 242 -13.96 -34.21 23.12
CA CYS A 242 -14.17 -32.99 22.30
C CYS A 242 -14.46 -31.73 23.13
N ASP A 243 -14.74 -31.94 24.42
CA ASP A 243 -14.60 -31.03 25.57
C ASP A 243 -14.22 -31.89 26.81
N PRO A 244 -13.78 -31.33 27.96
CA PRO A 244 -13.60 -32.12 29.18
C PRO A 244 -14.91 -32.84 29.56
N ASN A 245 -14.82 -34.17 29.62
CA ASN A 245 -15.91 -35.14 29.75
C ASN A 245 -16.63 -35.04 31.14
N PRO A 246 -17.86 -35.55 31.33
CA PRO A 246 -18.61 -35.46 32.59
C PRO A 246 -17.98 -36.18 33.78
N ASP A 247 -16.96 -37.03 33.57
CA ASP A 247 -16.14 -37.66 34.59
C ASP A 247 -14.92 -36.80 35.01
N GLY A 248 -14.77 -35.62 34.41
CA GLY A 248 -13.69 -34.67 34.70
C GLY A 248 -12.35 -35.01 34.01
N ALA A 249 -12.28 -36.08 33.21
CA ALA A 249 -11.08 -36.47 32.48
C ALA A 249 -11.23 -36.13 30.99
N ALA A 250 -10.47 -35.15 30.50
CA ALA A 250 -10.27 -35.03 29.05
C ALA A 250 -9.30 -36.14 28.62
N ASP A 251 -9.78 -37.09 27.81
CA ASP A 251 -8.90 -38.08 27.18
C ASP A 251 -7.78 -37.35 26.45
N ASN A 252 -6.52 -37.75 26.66
CA ASN A 252 -5.40 -37.11 25.99
C ASN A 252 -5.49 -37.39 24.48
N ARG A 253 -5.79 -36.36 23.69
CA ARG A 253 -5.89 -36.43 22.22
C ARG A 253 -4.69 -37.11 21.54
N GLY A 254 -3.48 -36.96 22.10
CA GLY A 254 -2.27 -37.59 21.57
C GLY A 254 -2.27 -39.12 21.65
N ASN A 255 -3.19 -39.73 22.41
CA ASN A 255 -3.32 -41.18 22.54
C ASN A 255 -4.16 -41.84 21.44
N TYR A 256 -4.71 -41.05 20.51
CA TYR A 256 -5.71 -41.50 19.55
C TYR A 256 -5.32 -41.14 18.11
N PRO A 257 -5.49 -42.05 17.15
CA PRO A 257 -5.39 -41.71 15.74
C PRO A 257 -6.56 -40.81 15.31
N TYR A 258 -6.36 -40.05 14.24
CA TYR A 258 -7.29 -39.02 13.76
C TYR A 258 -8.73 -39.50 13.57
N GLN A 259 -8.92 -40.71 13.05
CA GLN A 259 -10.22 -41.34 12.82
C GLN A 259 -10.97 -41.52 14.14
N GLU A 260 -10.29 -42.02 15.18
CA GLU A 260 -10.92 -42.22 16.49
C GLU A 260 -11.29 -40.89 17.14
N LEU A 261 -10.51 -39.82 16.89
CA LEU A 261 -10.87 -38.47 17.33
C LEU A 261 -12.15 -37.97 16.66
N VAL A 262 -12.28 -38.13 15.35
CA VAL A 262 -13.47 -37.70 14.59
C VAL A 262 -14.69 -38.48 15.04
N TYR A 263 -14.65 -39.81 15.06
CA TYR A 263 -15.77 -40.65 15.52
C TYR A 263 -16.11 -40.39 17.00
N GLY A 264 -15.10 -40.14 17.84
CA GLY A 264 -15.29 -39.72 19.23
C GLY A 264 -16.04 -38.38 19.32
N CYS A 265 -15.69 -37.37 18.54
CA CYS A 265 -16.42 -36.10 18.50
C CYS A 265 -17.84 -36.22 17.96
N MET A 266 -18.07 -37.11 17.00
CA MET A 266 -19.43 -37.38 16.54
C MET A 266 -20.30 -37.92 17.69
N ALA A 267 -19.75 -38.85 18.47
CA ALA A 267 -20.41 -39.49 19.61
C ALA A 267 -20.49 -38.60 20.87
N TYR A 268 -19.52 -37.72 21.07
CA TYR A 268 -19.38 -36.84 22.23
C TYR A 268 -19.10 -35.39 21.77
N PRO A 269 -20.10 -34.70 21.21
CA PRO A 269 -19.95 -33.32 20.75
C PRO A 269 -19.48 -32.37 21.86
N PRO A 270 -18.76 -31.29 21.51
CA PRO A 270 -18.51 -30.18 22.41
C PRO A 270 -19.83 -29.56 22.91
N VAL A 271 -19.79 -29.06 24.14
CA VAL A 271 -20.94 -28.51 24.86
C VAL A 271 -20.73 -27.02 25.07
N TRP A 272 -21.53 -26.22 24.39
CA TRP A 272 -21.53 -24.76 24.52
C TRP A 272 -22.81 -24.27 25.17
N GLY A 273 -22.70 -23.41 26.19
CA GLY A 273 -23.87 -22.92 26.92
C GLY A 273 -24.74 -24.02 27.55
N GLY A 274 -24.13 -25.16 27.90
CA GLY A 274 -24.81 -26.34 28.46
C GLY A 274 -25.56 -27.21 27.45
N ARG A 275 -25.38 -26.98 26.14
CA ARG A 275 -25.98 -27.80 25.08
C ARG A 275 -24.93 -28.31 24.10
N PRO A 276 -24.99 -29.58 23.66
CA PRO A 276 -24.14 -30.07 22.59
C PRO A 276 -24.32 -29.25 21.30
N LEU A 277 -23.24 -28.99 20.57
CA LEU A 277 -23.29 -28.25 19.29
C LEU A 277 -24.01 -29.02 18.18
N TRP A 278 -24.07 -30.34 18.27
CA TRP A 278 -24.87 -31.21 17.42
C TRP A 278 -25.41 -32.39 18.22
N ASN A 279 -26.42 -33.07 17.67
CA ASN A 279 -26.94 -34.30 18.26
C ASN A 279 -25.86 -35.39 18.21
N PRO A 280 -25.53 -36.05 19.33
CA PRO A 280 -24.59 -37.18 19.34
C PRO A 280 -24.95 -38.26 18.32
N LEU A 281 -23.97 -38.66 17.51
CA LEU A 281 -24.10 -39.72 16.52
C LEU A 281 -23.08 -40.81 16.81
N GLN A 282 -23.57 -41.94 17.32
CA GLN A 282 -22.76 -43.13 17.59
C GLN A 282 -22.49 -43.90 16.29
N ALA A 283 -21.26 -44.34 16.10
CA ALA A 283 -20.86 -45.19 14.99
C ALA A 283 -19.80 -46.20 15.43
N ALA A 284 -19.76 -47.36 14.77
CA ALA A 284 -18.86 -48.45 15.14
C ALA A 284 -17.46 -48.24 14.55
N LEU A 285 -16.43 -48.39 15.38
CA LEU A 285 -15.04 -48.44 14.91
C LEU A 285 -14.67 -49.86 14.44
N PRO A 286 -13.72 -50.00 13.50
CA PRO A 286 -13.24 -51.30 13.07
C PRO A 286 -12.64 -52.13 14.21
N ASP A 287 -12.75 -53.46 14.12
CA ASP A 287 -11.96 -54.35 14.96
C ASP A 287 -10.49 -54.28 14.57
N TYR A 288 -9.68 -53.61 15.38
CA TYR A 288 -8.24 -53.43 15.13
C TYR A 288 -7.40 -54.69 15.37
N THR A 289 -8.00 -55.82 15.75
CA THR A 289 -7.33 -57.11 15.86
C THR A 289 -7.32 -57.90 14.54
N GLN A 290 -8.10 -57.46 13.54
CA GLN A 290 -8.16 -58.13 12.24
C GLN A 290 -6.88 -57.91 11.40
N PRO A 291 -6.56 -58.83 10.47
CA PRO A 291 -5.35 -58.76 9.64
C PRO A 291 -5.18 -57.45 8.86
N ALA A 292 -6.27 -56.77 8.50
CA ALA A 292 -6.22 -55.47 7.82
C ALA A 292 -5.41 -54.41 8.60
N PHE A 293 -5.32 -54.52 9.93
CA PHE A 293 -4.57 -53.59 10.79
C PHE A 293 -3.37 -54.24 11.48
N THR A 294 -3.38 -55.54 11.76
CA THR A 294 -2.24 -56.20 12.45
C THR A 294 -1.11 -56.59 11.50
N ASP A 295 -1.41 -56.88 10.23
CA ASP A 295 -0.41 -57.16 9.21
C ASP A 295 -0.02 -55.86 8.48
N THR A 296 1.01 -55.19 9.01
CA THR A 296 1.46 -53.89 8.50
C THR A 296 1.95 -53.94 7.05
N THR A 297 2.27 -55.13 6.52
CA THR A 297 2.65 -55.26 5.10
C THR A 297 1.50 -54.86 4.17
N ARG A 298 0.24 -55.12 4.57
CA ARG A 298 -0.97 -54.73 3.82
C ARG A 298 -1.11 -53.22 3.75
N PHE A 299 -0.85 -52.53 4.86
CA PHE A 299 -0.81 -51.07 4.90
C PHE A 299 0.27 -50.51 3.97
N PHE A 300 1.52 -50.96 4.12
CA PHE A 300 2.61 -50.42 3.30
C PHE A 300 2.46 -50.75 1.80
N ASN A 301 1.81 -51.87 1.45
CA ASN A 301 1.47 -52.15 0.06
C ASN A 301 0.38 -51.21 -0.44
N CYS A 302 -0.71 -51.01 0.31
CA CYS A 302 -1.76 -50.06 -0.06
C CYS A 302 -1.25 -48.62 -0.16
N ALA A 303 -0.48 -48.14 0.82
CA ALA A 303 0.09 -46.79 0.86
C ALA A 303 1.06 -46.51 -0.31
N ARG A 304 1.63 -47.55 -0.94
CA ARG A 304 2.45 -47.46 -2.16
C ARG A 304 1.66 -47.69 -3.45
N GLY A 305 0.33 -47.81 -3.38
CA GLY A 305 -0.54 -48.12 -4.52
C GLY A 305 -0.43 -49.56 -5.03
N GLN A 306 0.13 -50.48 -4.25
CA GLN A 306 0.41 -51.88 -4.62
C GLN A 306 -0.65 -52.86 -4.06
N GLY A 307 -1.93 -52.49 -4.13
CA GLY A 307 -3.07 -53.36 -3.79
C GLY A 307 -3.69 -53.11 -2.41
N CYS A 308 -4.76 -52.31 -2.38
CA CYS A 308 -5.49 -51.95 -1.15
C CYS A 308 -6.52 -52.97 -0.68
N ALA A 309 -6.87 -53.97 -1.50
CA ALA A 309 -7.88 -54.97 -1.17
C ALA A 309 -7.58 -55.76 0.12
N GLY A 310 -6.30 -55.93 0.47
CA GLY A 310 -5.90 -56.60 1.71
C GLY A 310 -6.32 -55.87 2.99
N MET A 311 -6.62 -54.57 2.89
CA MET A 311 -7.08 -53.73 3.99
C MET A 311 -8.59 -53.48 3.98
N ASP A 312 -9.33 -54.03 3.00
CA ASP A 312 -10.78 -53.88 2.99
C ASP A 312 -11.39 -54.57 4.21
N ILE A 313 -12.43 -53.96 4.78
CA ILE A 313 -13.14 -54.48 5.93
C ILE A 313 -14.65 -54.49 5.67
N ALA A 314 -15.37 -55.39 6.34
CA ALA A 314 -16.83 -55.31 6.37
C ALA A 314 -17.28 -54.07 7.15
N THR A 315 -18.51 -53.60 6.90
CA THR A 315 -19.12 -52.53 7.71
C THR A 315 -19.13 -52.93 9.18
N PRO A 316 -18.42 -52.22 10.08
CA PRO A 316 -18.46 -52.48 11.51
C PRO A 316 -19.88 -52.33 12.05
N THR A 317 -20.23 -53.16 13.03
CA THR A 317 -21.55 -53.13 13.69
C THR A 317 -21.39 -52.70 15.14
N LEU A 318 -22.33 -51.89 15.63
CA LEU A 318 -22.42 -51.59 17.05
C LEU A 318 -22.78 -52.90 17.78
N THR A 319 -21.88 -53.41 18.60
CA THR A 319 -22.19 -54.57 19.45
C THR A 319 -23.24 -54.15 20.49
N PRO A 320 -24.30 -54.95 20.74
CA PRO A 320 -25.38 -54.60 21.67
C PRO A 320 -24.96 -54.80 23.14
N SER A 321 -23.85 -54.21 23.57
CA SER A 321 -23.41 -54.25 24.96
C SER A 321 -22.64 -52.99 25.37
N ALA A 322 -23.36 -51.87 25.45
CA ALA A 322 -23.03 -50.74 26.32
C ALA A 322 -24.20 -49.73 26.34
N THR A 323 -25.43 -50.20 26.54
CA THR A 323 -26.54 -49.27 26.88
C THR A 323 -26.39 -48.88 28.34
N ALA A 324 -25.63 -47.82 28.63
CA ALA A 324 -25.82 -47.10 29.86
C ALA A 324 -27.22 -46.47 29.79
N THR A 325 -28.18 -47.10 30.45
CA THR A 325 -29.50 -46.52 30.69
C THR A 325 -29.31 -45.18 31.42
N PRO A 326 -29.72 -44.03 30.87
CA PRO A 326 -29.74 -42.81 31.67
C PRO A 326 -30.83 -42.99 32.74
N THR A 327 -30.42 -43.10 33.99
CA THR A 327 -31.34 -43.02 35.12
C THR A 327 -31.94 -41.63 35.12
N VAL A 328 -33.23 -41.55 34.78
CA VAL A 328 -34.02 -40.33 34.89
C VAL A 328 -34.07 -39.94 36.37
N THR A 329 -33.39 -38.87 36.73
CA THR A 329 -33.65 -38.16 37.98
C THR A 329 -34.88 -37.28 37.74
N PRO A 330 -35.95 -37.36 38.54
CA PRO A 330 -37.17 -36.58 38.29
C PRO A 330 -36.88 -35.09 38.50
N SER A 331 -37.13 -34.30 37.45
CA SER A 331 -37.14 -32.83 37.50
C SER A 331 -38.43 -32.33 38.18
N PRO A 332 -38.38 -31.24 38.96
CA PRO A 332 -39.51 -30.80 39.78
C PRO A 332 -40.67 -30.24 38.95
N THR A 333 -41.87 -30.43 39.51
CA THR A 333 -43.18 -29.99 39.05
C THR A 333 -43.22 -28.51 38.61
N PRO A 334 -43.77 -28.18 37.42
CA PRO A 334 -44.06 -26.79 37.08
C PRO A 334 -45.33 -26.31 37.81
N THR A 335 -45.21 -25.17 38.49
CA THR A 335 -46.34 -24.43 39.08
C THR A 335 -47.11 -23.71 37.97
N PRO A 336 -48.46 -23.71 37.95
CA PRO A 336 -49.24 -23.13 36.86
C PRO A 336 -49.67 -21.68 37.15
N SER A 337 -49.73 -20.84 36.11
CA SER A 337 -50.73 -19.75 35.95
C SER A 337 -50.45 -18.88 34.71
N PRO A 338 -51.45 -18.15 34.18
CA PRO A 338 -52.86 -18.51 34.01
C PRO A 338 -53.35 -18.24 32.56
N THR A 339 -54.56 -18.72 32.29
CA THR A 339 -55.24 -18.78 30.99
C THR A 339 -55.94 -17.48 30.57
N ALA A 340 -55.76 -17.16 29.27
CA ALA A 340 -56.62 -16.53 28.25
C ALA A 340 -57.30 -15.16 28.45
N THR A 341 -57.35 -14.40 27.35
CA THR A 341 -58.62 -13.90 26.75
C THR A 341 -58.43 -13.70 25.22
N PRO A 342 -59.42 -14.00 24.34
CA PRO A 342 -59.25 -14.07 22.89
C PRO A 342 -59.84 -12.85 22.14
N THR A 343 -59.84 -12.93 20.78
CA THR A 343 -60.77 -12.31 19.78
C THR A 343 -60.15 -11.20 18.89
N PRO A 344 -60.54 -10.99 17.60
CA PRO A 344 -61.10 -11.87 16.55
C PRO A 344 -60.31 -11.90 15.22
N SER A 345 -60.64 -12.86 14.35
CA SER A 345 -60.37 -12.86 12.91
C SER A 345 -61.00 -11.68 12.14
N PRO A 346 -60.52 -11.44 10.91
CA PRO A 346 -61.44 -11.25 9.80
C PRO A 346 -61.16 -12.16 8.59
N THR A 347 -62.22 -12.88 8.23
CA THR A 347 -62.81 -13.18 6.91
C THR A 347 -61.98 -13.00 5.63
N ALA A 348 -62.03 -14.04 4.79
CA ALA A 348 -61.56 -14.11 3.41
C ALA A 348 -62.51 -13.44 2.39
N SER A 349 -61.96 -12.99 1.27
CA SER A 349 -62.64 -13.02 -0.04
C SER A 349 -61.65 -13.00 -1.22
N PRO A 350 -62.07 -13.52 -2.40
CA PRO A 350 -61.18 -14.20 -3.35
C PRO A 350 -60.90 -13.38 -4.63
N THR A 351 -59.78 -13.65 -5.31
CA THR A 351 -59.71 -13.71 -6.78
C THR A 351 -58.37 -14.24 -7.33
N SER A 352 -58.49 -15.36 -8.05
CA SER A 352 -57.82 -15.81 -9.27
C SER A 352 -56.46 -15.26 -9.72
N GLY A 353 -55.51 -16.18 -9.96
CA GLY A 353 -54.38 -16.01 -10.87
C GLY A 353 -53.54 -17.28 -10.94
N ALA A 354 -53.85 -18.15 -11.90
CA ALA A 354 -53.24 -19.47 -12.09
C ALA A 354 -51.75 -19.40 -12.51
N GLY A 355 -50.95 -20.39 -12.07
CA GLY A 355 -49.57 -20.57 -12.52
C GLY A 355 -48.85 -21.75 -11.85
N SER A 356 -49.18 -22.97 -12.31
CA SER A 356 -48.44 -24.24 -12.18
C SER A 356 -47.72 -24.55 -10.86
N GLY A 357 -48.40 -25.29 -9.98
CA GLY A 357 -47.77 -26.06 -8.92
C GLY A 357 -46.94 -27.22 -9.47
N GLY A 358 -45.62 -27.15 -9.27
CA GLY A 358 -44.78 -28.34 -9.23
C GLY A 358 -44.95 -28.99 -7.86
N SER A 359 -45.58 -30.16 -7.83
CA SER A 359 -45.64 -31.00 -6.65
C SER A 359 -44.22 -31.34 -6.20
N GLY A 360 -43.77 -30.74 -5.09
CA GLY A 360 -42.59 -31.22 -4.38
C GLY A 360 -42.89 -32.62 -3.86
N SER A 361 -42.49 -33.64 -4.61
CA SER A 361 -42.42 -34.98 -4.06
C SER A 361 -41.34 -34.96 -2.98
N SER A 362 -41.76 -35.14 -1.73
CA SER A 362 -40.86 -35.68 -0.72
C SER A 362 -40.41 -37.04 -1.26
N SER A 363 -39.21 -37.09 -1.84
CA SER A 363 -38.53 -38.35 -2.10
C SER A 363 -38.21 -38.95 -0.74
N GLN A 364 -39.18 -39.69 -0.19
CA GLN A 364 -38.88 -40.67 0.82
C GLN A 364 -37.90 -41.65 0.18
N ILE A 365 -36.63 -41.50 0.55
CA ILE A 365 -35.57 -42.43 0.23
C ILE A 365 -36.02 -43.77 0.81
N GLN A 366 -36.33 -44.74 -0.05
CA GLN A 366 -36.58 -46.12 0.39
C GLN A 366 -35.40 -46.56 1.25
N ALA A 367 -35.70 -46.91 2.51
CA ALA A 367 -34.73 -47.45 3.44
C ALA A 367 -34.18 -48.77 2.90
N VAL A 368 -32.99 -48.72 2.31
CA VAL A 368 -32.17 -49.91 2.12
C VAL A 368 -31.73 -50.33 3.51
N ALA A 369 -31.95 -51.59 3.89
CA ALA A 369 -31.43 -52.14 5.13
C ALA A 369 -29.90 -52.03 5.09
N THR A 370 -29.34 -51.10 5.86
CA THR A 370 -27.91 -50.92 6.03
C THR A 370 -27.54 -51.40 7.44
N THR A 371 -26.34 -51.97 7.60
CA THR A 371 -25.86 -52.52 8.87
C THR A 371 -25.10 -51.51 9.73
N GLY A 372 -24.87 -50.29 9.23
CA GLY A 372 -24.15 -49.21 9.91
C GLY A 372 -25.01 -47.98 10.22
N ALA A 373 -24.44 -47.00 10.91
CA ALA A 373 -25.13 -45.79 11.34
C ALA A 373 -25.41 -44.83 10.18
N ILE A 374 -26.58 -44.19 10.20
CA ILE A 374 -26.97 -43.12 9.27
C ILE A 374 -27.06 -41.82 10.06
N ASP A 375 -26.50 -40.75 9.51
CA ASP A 375 -26.63 -39.41 10.08
C ASP A 375 -28.05 -38.86 9.83
N PRO A 376 -28.85 -38.59 10.87
CA PRO A 376 -30.20 -38.04 10.71
C PRO A 376 -30.20 -36.53 10.40
N THR A 377 -29.04 -35.89 10.38
CA THR A 377 -28.91 -34.44 10.18
C THR A 377 -29.22 -34.06 8.73
N PHE A 378 -30.13 -33.10 8.56
CA PHE A 378 -30.44 -32.47 7.28
C PHE A 378 -30.47 -30.95 7.41
N PRO A 379 -30.17 -30.19 6.34
CA PRO A 379 -30.09 -28.73 6.42
C PRO A 379 -31.43 -28.13 6.82
N GLN A 380 -31.43 -27.35 7.90
CA GLN A 380 -32.62 -26.62 8.36
C GLN A 380 -32.69 -25.18 7.81
N THR A 381 -31.57 -24.67 7.30
CA THR A 381 -31.42 -23.28 6.83
C THR A 381 -31.00 -23.29 5.38
N ASN A 382 -31.55 -22.39 4.56
CA ASN A 382 -31.17 -22.29 3.15
C ASN A 382 -29.84 -21.51 2.96
N ARG A 383 -29.21 -21.70 1.79
CA ARG A 383 -27.95 -21.06 1.41
C ARG A 383 -27.98 -19.53 1.57
N THR A 384 -29.03 -18.87 1.09
CA THR A 384 -29.15 -17.40 1.08
C THR A 384 -29.21 -16.83 2.50
N ALA A 385 -29.85 -17.51 3.45
CA ALA A 385 -29.92 -17.06 4.83
C ALA A 385 -28.57 -17.13 5.55
N LEU A 386 -27.66 -18.04 5.16
CA LEU A 386 -26.33 -18.15 5.78
C LEU A 386 -25.26 -17.31 5.09
N LEU A 387 -25.35 -17.16 3.78
CA LEU A 387 -24.39 -16.40 2.97
C LEU A 387 -24.79 -14.93 2.83
N GLY A 388 -26.04 -14.60 3.10
CA GLY A 388 -26.60 -13.28 2.84
C GLY A 388 -26.74 -12.96 1.35
N SER A 389 -26.93 -11.69 1.06
CA SER A 389 -26.95 -11.12 -0.28
C SER A 389 -26.06 -9.87 -0.29
N PRO A 390 -24.73 -10.05 -0.48
CA PRO A 390 -23.80 -8.94 -0.50
C PRO A 390 -24.12 -7.94 -1.61
N SER A 391 -24.13 -6.66 -1.26
CA SER A 391 -24.33 -5.53 -2.17
C SER A 391 -23.19 -4.53 -1.94
N PRO A 392 -22.02 -4.73 -2.56
CA PRO A 392 -20.83 -3.96 -2.27
C PRO A 392 -20.87 -2.56 -2.89
N THR A 393 -20.24 -1.61 -2.21
CA THR A 393 -20.08 -0.21 -2.65
C THR A 393 -18.65 0.24 -2.37
N ALA A 394 -18.15 1.17 -3.19
CA ALA A 394 -16.82 1.76 -3.06
C ALA A 394 -16.93 3.28 -3.00
N SER A 395 -16.19 3.90 -2.07
CA SER A 395 -16.17 5.35 -1.89
C SER A 395 -14.72 5.85 -1.74
N PRO A 396 -14.26 6.76 -2.63
CA PRO A 396 -14.97 7.25 -3.81
C PRO A 396 -15.13 6.15 -4.89
N ALA A 397 -16.19 6.26 -5.70
CA ALA A 397 -16.43 5.34 -6.84
C ALA A 397 -15.58 5.70 -8.07
N SER A 398 -15.07 6.93 -8.12
CA SER A 398 -14.13 7.40 -9.14
C SER A 398 -13.00 8.22 -8.53
N VAL A 399 -11.79 8.08 -9.09
CA VAL A 399 -10.60 8.83 -8.68
C VAL A 399 -10.01 9.48 -9.92
N THR A 400 -9.66 10.77 -9.83
CA THR A 400 -8.95 11.49 -10.89
C THR A 400 -7.58 11.91 -10.39
N LEU A 401 -6.53 11.53 -11.13
CA LEU A 401 -5.13 11.82 -10.84
C LEU A 401 -4.52 12.58 -12.02
N ALA A 402 -3.60 13.49 -11.73
CA ALA A 402 -2.81 14.18 -12.74
C ALA A 402 -1.32 14.02 -12.43
N LEU A 403 -0.55 13.53 -13.40
CA LEU A 403 0.89 13.27 -13.28
C LEU A 403 1.65 13.86 -14.46
N ALA A 404 2.90 14.25 -14.24
CA ALA A 404 3.84 14.48 -15.33
C ALA A 404 4.28 13.16 -15.96
N PRO A 405 4.97 13.16 -17.11
CA PRO A 405 5.64 11.96 -17.60
C PRO A 405 6.64 11.43 -16.56
N GLU A 406 6.79 10.11 -16.48
CA GLU A 406 7.78 9.45 -15.60
C GLU A 406 7.63 9.76 -14.10
N ALA A 407 6.39 9.84 -13.63
CA ALA A 407 6.04 10.13 -12.25
C ALA A 407 5.10 9.06 -11.66
N GLN A 408 4.91 9.13 -10.34
CA GLN A 408 4.03 8.23 -9.60
C GLN A 408 3.19 9.04 -8.62
N SER A 409 1.90 8.71 -8.49
CA SER A 409 1.01 9.39 -7.54
C SER A 409 1.18 8.87 -6.12
N ASP A 410 0.76 9.69 -5.17
CA ASP A 410 0.44 9.22 -3.83
C ASP A 410 -0.73 8.22 -3.85
N TRP A 411 -0.88 7.48 -2.74
CA TRP A 411 -1.99 6.55 -2.54
C TRP A 411 -3.30 7.29 -2.25
N VAL A 412 -4.36 6.90 -2.94
CA VAL A 412 -5.74 7.35 -2.67
C VAL A 412 -6.52 6.23 -2.02
N ASN A 413 -6.99 6.45 -0.79
CA ASN A 413 -7.78 5.49 -0.05
C ASN A 413 -9.20 5.35 -0.62
N ILE A 414 -9.62 4.11 -0.78
CA ILE A 414 -10.96 3.66 -1.17
C ILE A 414 -11.55 2.88 -0.01
N THR A 415 -12.73 3.30 0.46
CA THR A 415 -13.52 2.54 1.44
C THR A 415 -14.44 1.59 0.70
N VAL A 416 -14.39 0.30 1.06
CA VAL A 416 -15.22 -0.77 0.51
C VAL A 416 -16.22 -1.21 1.58
N SER A 417 -17.51 -1.01 1.31
CA SER A 417 -18.61 -1.29 2.24
C SER A 417 -19.57 -2.31 1.65
N ASN A 418 -20.30 -3.04 2.50
CA ASN A 418 -21.39 -3.92 2.09
C ASN A 418 -22.72 -3.46 2.74
N PRO A 419 -23.47 -2.52 2.13
CA PRO A 419 -24.83 -2.19 2.56
C PRO A 419 -25.83 -3.36 2.59
N GLY A 420 -25.55 -4.45 1.87
CA GLY A 420 -26.40 -5.65 1.85
C GLY A 420 -26.30 -6.49 3.12
N THR A 421 -26.42 -7.82 2.96
CA THR A 421 -26.26 -8.79 4.06
C THR A 421 -25.11 -9.76 3.79
N GLY A 422 -24.68 -10.49 4.81
CA GLY A 422 -23.60 -11.48 4.71
C GLY A 422 -22.20 -10.88 4.61
N VAL A 423 -21.24 -11.72 4.26
CA VAL A 423 -19.80 -11.37 4.24
C VAL A 423 -19.35 -11.09 2.81
N PHE A 424 -19.00 -9.85 2.48
CA PHE A 424 -18.33 -9.55 1.22
C PHE A 424 -16.82 -9.73 1.37
N ALA A 425 -16.35 -10.97 1.24
CA ALA A 425 -14.93 -11.24 0.99
C ALA A 425 -14.63 -10.89 -0.47
N TRP A 426 -13.68 -10.01 -0.72
CA TRP A 426 -13.40 -9.48 -2.05
C TRP A 426 -11.94 -9.68 -2.45
N TYR A 427 -11.73 -9.76 -3.76
CA TYR A 427 -10.43 -9.79 -4.40
C TYR A 427 -10.37 -8.66 -5.45
N ALA A 428 -9.31 -7.87 -5.40
CA ALA A 428 -9.08 -6.70 -6.25
C ALA A 428 -8.21 -7.06 -7.46
N THR A 429 -8.61 -6.59 -8.64
CA THR A 429 -7.77 -6.62 -9.83
C THR A 429 -7.77 -5.28 -10.54
N SER A 430 -6.63 -4.88 -11.06
CA SER A 430 -6.50 -3.79 -12.03
C SER A 430 -6.57 -4.36 -13.46
N ASP A 431 -7.26 -3.67 -14.35
CA ASP A 431 -7.32 -4.00 -15.79
C ASP A 431 -6.15 -3.40 -16.60
N VAL A 432 -5.36 -2.51 -15.99
CA VAL A 432 -4.27 -1.78 -16.64
C VAL A 432 -2.97 -1.82 -15.81
N PRO A 433 -1.80 -1.89 -16.46
CA PRO A 433 -0.51 -2.06 -15.78
C PRO A 433 -0.01 -0.80 -15.06
N TRP A 434 -0.50 0.39 -15.44
CA TRP A 434 -0.11 1.65 -14.83
C TRP A 434 -0.84 1.95 -13.51
N LEU A 435 -1.86 1.16 -13.17
CA LEU A 435 -2.69 1.32 -11.98
C LEU A 435 -2.38 0.21 -10.97
N GLN A 436 -2.03 0.60 -9.75
CA GLN A 436 -1.65 -0.29 -8.67
C GLN A 436 -2.65 -0.21 -7.52
N VAL A 437 -2.81 -1.32 -6.81
CA VAL A 437 -3.65 -1.44 -5.60
C VAL A 437 -2.78 -1.77 -4.40
N SER A 438 -3.13 -1.26 -3.21
CA SER A 438 -2.34 -1.45 -1.99
C SER A 438 -2.46 -2.85 -1.39
N ARG A 439 -3.54 -3.56 -1.73
CA ARG A 439 -3.83 -4.94 -1.30
C ARG A 439 -4.77 -5.60 -2.30
N LEU A 440 -4.71 -6.93 -2.36
CA LEU A 440 -5.48 -7.73 -3.32
C LEU A 440 -6.75 -8.34 -2.72
N GLU A 441 -6.94 -8.35 -1.41
CA GLU A 441 -8.11 -8.95 -0.79
C GLU A 441 -8.59 -8.17 0.44
N GLY A 442 -9.81 -8.43 0.88
CA GLY A 442 -10.31 -7.96 2.17
C GLY A 442 -11.75 -8.42 2.44
N VAL A 443 -12.30 -8.01 3.58
CA VAL A 443 -13.63 -8.42 4.03
C VAL A 443 -14.45 -7.22 4.51
N SER A 444 -15.63 -7.04 3.91
CA SER A 444 -16.64 -6.08 4.34
C SER A 444 -17.89 -6.81 4.84
N LEU A 445 -18.41 -6.42 6.01
CA LEU A 445 -19.56 -7.07 6.63
C LEU A 445 -20.87 -6.33 6.31
N GLY A 446 -21.90 -7.13 6.07
CA GLY A 446 -23.28 -6.69 5.85
C GLY A 446 -23.96 -6.16 7.11
N SER A 447 -25.14 -5.59 6.90
CA SER A 447 -25.99 -5.01 7.95
C SER A 447 -26.43 -6.00 9.04
N ASP A 448 -26.55 -7.28 8.71
CA ASP A 448 -26.94 -8.38 9.59
C ASP A 448 -25.81 -8.89 10.49
N LEU A 449 -24.55 -8.59 10.16
CA LEU A 449 -23.36 -9.09 10.88
C LEU A 449 -22.70 -8.04 11.77
N GLY A 450 -23.23 -6.82 11.81
CA GLY A 450 -22.54 -5.65 12.37
C GLY A 450 -21.70 -4.98 11.28
N PRO A 451 -22.29 -4.02 10.53
CA PRO A 451 -21.69 -3.51 9.31
C PRO A 451 -20.29 -2.93 9.56
N ARG A 452 -19.34 -3.41 8.76
CA ARG A 452 -17.93 -3.04 8.88
C ARG A 452 -17.35 -2.90 7.48
N ALA A 453 -16.80 -1.72 7.21
CA ALA A 453 -16.11 -1.45 5.96
C ALA A 453 -14.65 -1.94 6.05
N SER A 454 -14.08 -2.22 4.88
CA SER A 454 -12.64 -2.41 4.69
C SER A 454 -12.10 -1.30 3.81
N SER A 455 -10.78 -1.21 3.65
CA SER A 455 -10.14 -0.22 2.80
C SER A 455 -9.07 -0.84 1.90
N LEU A 456 -8.92 -0.29 0.71
CA LEU A 456 -7.74 -0.43 -0.14
C LEU A 456 -7.30 0.95 -0.59
N ALA A 457 -6.09 1.10 -1.12
CA ALA A 457 -5.67 2.32 -1.78
C ALA A 457 -5.28 2.04 -3.23
N VAL A 458 -5.43 3.05 -4.08
CA VAL A 458 -5.00 3.02 -5.49
C VAL A 458 -3.93 4.08 -5.74
N ARG A 459 -2.99 3.78 -6.64
CA ARG A 459 -2.03 4.77 -7.15
C ARG A 459 -1.74 4.54 -8.61
N ALA A 460 -1.39 5.60 -9.32
CA ALA A 460 -1.08 5.56 -10.75
C ALA A 460 0.40 5.84 -11.01
N SER A 461 0.93 5.25 -12.09
CA SER A 461 2.28 5.43 -12.61
C SER A 461 2.19 5.95 -14.05
N SER A 462 2.87 7.04 -14.37
CA SER A 462 2.96 7.56 -15.74
C SER A 462 4.24 7.12 -16.47
N PHE A 463 5.03 6.21 -15.89
CA PHE A 463 6.22 5.67 -16.55
C PHE A 463 5.84 4.93 -17.85
N GLY A 464 6.42 5.36 -18.96
CA GLY A 464 6.11 4.83 -20.29
C GLY A 464 4.80 5.33 -20.89
N LEU A 465 4.10 6.26 -20.23
CA LEU A 465 2.91 6.92 -20.76
C LEU A 465 3.28 8.30 -21.31
N GLY A 466 2.77 8.61 -22.51
CA GLY A 466 2.88 9.96 -23.07
C GLY A 466 1.80 10.90 -22.50
N PRO A 467 1.84 12.19 -22.85
CA PRO A 467 0.77 13.11 -22.48
C PRO A 467 -0.59 12.63 -23.01
N GLY A 468 -1.62 12.64 -22.16
CA GLY A 468 -2.94 12.12 -22.51
C GLY A 468 -3.81 11.80 -21.30
N THR A 469 -5.04 11.35 -21.54
CA THR A 469 -5.95 10.86 -20.50
C THR A 469 -6.12 9.35 -20.63
N TYR A 470 -5.85 8.64 -19.55
CA TYR A 470 -5.94 7.19 -19.43
C TYR A 470 -7.03 6.83 -18.43
N THR A 471 -7.76 5.76 -18.69
CA THR A 471 -8.78 5.24 -17.76
C THR A 471 -8.50 3.79 -17.46
N GLY A 472 -8.49 3.45 -16.18
CA GLY A 472 -8.33 2.10 -15.66
C GLY A 472 -9.42 1.81 -14.64
N ARG A 473 -9.65 0.53 -14.36
CA ARG A 473 -10.64 0.07 -13.39
C ARG A 473 -9.99 -0.87 -12.39
N VAL A 474 -10.34 -0.66 -11.13
CA VAL A 474 -10.14 -1.65 -10.08
C VAL A 474 -11.47 -2.35 -9.84
N THR A 475 -11.53 -3.63 -10.17
CA THR A 475 -12.70 -4.48 -9.90
C THR A 475 -12.48 -5.24 -8.60
N LEU A 476 -13.38 -5.05 -7.64
CA LEU A 476 -13.48 -5.78 -6.39
C LEU A 476 -14.58 -6.84 -6.54
N ARG A 477 -14.20 -8.11 -6.54
CA ARG A 477 -15.14 -9.21 -6.78
C ARG A 477 -15.02 -10.32 -5.74
N SER A 478 -16.14 -11.00 -5.51
CA SER A 478 -16.20 -12.27 -4.78
C SER A 478 -16.40 -13.43 -5.76
N LEU A 479 -16.11 -14.68 -5.36
CA LEU A 479 -16.54 -15.87 -6.12
C LEU A 479 -18.04 -16.16 -5.97
N TYR A 480 -18.71 -15.46 -5.07
CA TYR A 480 -20.16 -15.50 -4.90
C TYR A 480 -20.70 -14.12 -4.56
N GLY A 481 -21.77 -13.71 -5.24
CA GLY A 481 -22.39 -12.40 -5.05
C GLY A 481 -21.90 -11.35 -6.04
N SER A 482 -22.15 -10.08 -5.70
CA SER A 482 -21.93 -8.92 -6.57
C SER A 482 -20.48 -8.43 -6.57
N SER A 483 -20.11 -7.64 -7.58
CA SER A 483 -18.83 -6.91 -7.64
C SER A 483 -19.06 -5.41 -7.52
N VAL A 484 -18.00 -4.67 -7.22
CA VAL A 484 -17.97 -3.21 -7.31
C VAL A 484 -16.72 -2.76 -8.06
N GLU A 485 -16.85 -1.70 -8.85
CA GLU A 485 -15.73 -1.13 -9.61
C GLU A 485 -15.39 0.27 -9.10
N VAL A 486 -14.10 0.58 -9.10
CA VAL A 486 -13.59 1.95 -8.94
C VAL A 486 -12.94 2.35 -10.25
N THR A 487 -13.42 3.45 -10.83
CA THR A 487 -12.82 4.00 -12.06
C THR A 487 -11.71 4.98 -11.69
N VAL A 488 -10.52 4.79 -12.26
CA VAL A 488 -9.39 5.69 -12.07
C VAL A 488 -9.05 6.35 -13.39
N THR A 489 -9.11 7.68 -13.43
CA THR A 489 -8.71 8.48 -14.58
C THR A 489 -7.37 9.13 -14.28
N LEU A 490 -6.36 8.85 -15.11
CA LEU A 490 -5.03 9.46 -15.05
C LEU A 490 -4.86 10.44 -16.20
N ALA A 491 -4.67 11.72 -15.89
CA ALA A 491 -4.22 12.72 -16.85
C ALA A 491 -2.69 12.83 -16.78
N VAL A 492 -1.99 12.39 -17.82
CA VAL A 492 -0.56 12.68 -17.98
C VAL A 492 -0.43 14.03 -18.66
N VAL A 493 0.02 15.03 -17.91
CA VAL A 493 0.18 16.41 -18.42
C VAL A 493 1.45 16.52 -19.25
N GLN A 494 1.49 17.50 -20.15
CA GLN A 494 2.73 17.84 -20.85
C GLN A 494 3.73 18.38 -19.81
N GLY A 495 4.86 17.69 -19.64
CA GLY A 495 5.91 18.11 -18.71
C GLY A 495 6.56 19.43 -19.11
N VAL A 496 7.25 20.07 -18.17
CA VAL A 496 8.05 21.26 -18.44
C VAL A 496 9.31 20.84 -19.21
N PRO A 497 9.62 21.42 -20.38
CA PRO A 497 10.81 21.06 -21.14
C PRO A 497 12.10 21.28 -20.33
N THR A 498 13.15 20.52 -20.65
CA THR A 498 14.47 20.67 -20.02
C THR A 498 15.30 21.73 -20.75
N GLY A 499 16.17 22.43 -20.03
CA GLY A 499 17.04 23.45 -20.61
C GLY A 499 17.58 24.44 -19.57
N THR A 500 18.12 25.55 -20.07
CA THR A 500 18.66 26.63 -19.22
C THR A 500 17.58 27.65 -18.95
N TRP A 501 17.39 27.99 -17.68
CA TRP A 501 16.38 28.94 -17.23
C TRP A 501 16.97 30.31 -16.92
N SER A 502 16.17 31.35 -17.11
CA SER A 502 16.48 32.73 -16.71
C SER A 502 15.23 33.42 -16.21
N SER A 503 15.39 34.35 -15.27
CA SER A 503 14.34 35.26 -14.81
C SER A 503 14.77 36.71 -15.04
N ALA A 504 13.89 37.51 -15.63
CA ALA A 504 14.10 38.93 -15.90
C ALA A 504 12.77 39.56 -16.36
N ASP A 505 12.63 40.88 -16.35
CA ASP A 505 11.48 41.57 -16.95
C ASP A 505 11.62 41.63 -18.48
N PHE A 506 11.28 40.54 -19.17
CA PHE A 506 11.38 40.46 -20.62
C PHE A 506 10.28 41.28 -21.32
N SER A 507 9.19 41.58 -20.62
CA SER A 507 8.06 42.36 -21.14
C SER A 507 8.27 43.88 -21.06
N GLY A 508 9.05 44.36 -20.09
CA GLY A 508 9.21 45.76 -19.73
C GLY A 508 8.06 46.30 -18.87
N ASP A 509 7.31 45.44 -18.18
CA ASP A 509 6.12 45.81 -17.39
C ASP A 509 6.39 45.91 -15.88
N ALA A 510 7.67 45.88 -15.49
CA ALA A 510 8.18 45.85 -14.12
C ALA A 510 7.84 44.57 -13.34
N LYS A 511 7.42 43.49 -14.02
CA LYS A 511 7.28 42.17 -13.41
C LYS A 511 8.34 41.23 -13.97
N GLY A 512 8.84 40.35 -13.11
CA GLY A 512 9.69 39.25 -13.49
C GLY A 512 8.94 38.29 -14.41
N ASP A 513 9.59 37.92 -15.49
CA ASP A 513 9.17 36.87 -16.41
C ASP A 513 10.14 35.68 -16.32
N LEU A 514 9.76 34.55 -16.89
CA LEU A 514 10.62 33.37 -16.99
C LEU A 514 10.91 33.03 -18.45
N ALA A 515 12.15 32.66 -18.75
CA ALA A 515 12.56 32.15 -20.05
C ALA A 515 13.28 30.80 -19.91
N LEU A 516 13.03 29.91 -20.87
CA LEU A 516 13.67 28.61 -20.99
C LEU A 516 14.23 28.42 -22.40
N ALA A 517 15.56 28.37 -22.48
CA ALA A 517 16.28 27.89 -23.63
C ALA A 517 16.30 26.35 -23.61
N SER A 518 15.33 25.73 -24.29
CA SER A 518 15.11 24.29 -24.15
C SER A 518 16.02 23.43 -25.03
N THR A 519 16.16 22.17 -24.63
CA THR A 519 16.93 21.15 -25.36
C THR A 519 16.36 20.77 -26.72
N ASN A 520 15.09 21.09 -26.99
CA ASN A 520 14.45 20.87 -28.30
C ASN A 520 14.54 22.11 -29.22
N ASN A 521 15.40 23.08 -28.87
CA ASN A 521 15.67 24.30 -29.62
C ASN A 521 14.45 25.23 -29.76
N VAL A 522 13.58 25.21 -28.77
CA VAL A 522 12.49 26.17 -28.62
C VAL A 522 12.78 27.06 -27.41
N MET A 523 12.71 28.37 -27.61
CA MET A 523 12.64 29.32 -26.51
C MET A 523 11.21 29.34 -25.99
N PHE A 524 11.01 29.02 -24.72
CA PHE A 524 9.74 29.22 -24.04
C PHE A 524 9.85 30.46 -23.15
N THR A 525 8.85 31.33 -23.20
CA THR A 525 8.76 32.52 -22.33
C THR A 525 7.43 32.48 -21.61
N TRP A 526 7.43 32.68 -20.30
CA TRP A 526 6.25 32.82 -19.47
C TRP A 526 6.23 34.27 -18.98
N LEU A 527 5.30 35.05 -19.53
CA LEU A 527 5.10 36.44 -19.13
C LEU A 527 4.22 36.51 -17.89
N SER A 528 4.65 37.18 -16.83
CA SER A 528 3.88 37.26 -15.61
C SER A 528 2.63 38.12 -15.78
N LEU A 529 1.51 37.64 -15.23
CA LEU A 529 0.26 38.39 -15.17
C LEU A 529 0.09 39.13 -13.84
N GLY A 530 1.08 39.04 -12.94
CA GLY A 530 1.09 39.73 -11.65
C GLY A 530 0.23 39.11 -10.55
N ASN A 531 -0.30 37.91 -10.77
CA ASN A 531 -1.11 37.18 -9.80
C ASN A 531 -0.55 35.77 -9.51
N GLY A 532 0.70 35.52 -9.93
CA GLY A 532 1.38 34.23 -9.89
C GLY A 532 1.04 33.28 -11.04
N SER A 533 0.20 33.69 -11.99
CA SER A 533 -0.01 32.98 -13.26
C SER A 533 0.76 33.65 -14.40
N PHE A 534 1.03 32.88 -15.47
CA PHE A 534 1.84 33.32 -16.59
C PHE A 534 1.18 33.00 -17.93
N ASP A 535 1.35 33.91 -18.89
CA ASP A 535 1.05 33.68 -20.31
C ASP A 535 2.27 33.07 -21.02
N GLN A 536 2.15 31.82 -21.45
CA GLN A 536 3.21 31.12 -22.15
C GLN A 536 3.27 31.49 -23.64
N ARG A 537 4.48 31.76 -24.13
CA ARG A 537 4.84 31.97 -25.54
C ARG A 537 6.00 31.07 -25.92
N THR A 538 6.07 30.72 -27.21
CA THR A 538 7.14 29.88 -27.74
C THR A 538 7.70 30.42 -29.04
N GLN A 539 9.00 30.24 -29.25
CA GLN A 539 9.69 30.61 -30.47
C GLN A 539 10.74 29.55 -30.81
N ALA A 540 10.60 28.90 -31.96
CA ALA A 540 11.60 27.96 -32.45
C ALA A 540 12.87 28.70 -32.89
N ALA A 541 14.03 28.17 -32.51
CA ALA A 541 15.33 28.63 -32.98
C ALA A 541 15.79 27.84 -34.20
N ASN A 542 16.59 28.49 -35.05
CA ASN A 542 17.27 27.86 -36.18
C ASN A 542 18.65 27.27 -35.81
N TYR A 543 18.99 27.21 -34.52
CA TYR A 543 20.23 26.66 -34.01
C TYR A 543 20.04 26.08 -32.59
N ALA A 544 21.04 25.36 -32.09
CA ALA A 544 20.96 24.69 -30.80
C ALA A 544 20.95 25.68 -29.63
N LEU A 545 19.98 25.57 -28.71
CA LEU A 545 19.87 26.45 -27.53
C LEU A 545 20.46 25.87 -26.24
N ALA A 546 20.67 24.55 -26.22
CA ALA A 546 21.03 23.81 -25.01
C ALA A 546 22.49 23.98 -24.55
N GLN A 547 23.38 24.48 -25.40
CA GLN A 547 24.81 24.54 -25.14
C GLN A 547 25.27 25.99 -25.05
N GLY A 548 25.92 26.34 -23.93
CA GLY A 548 26.48 27.67 -23.73
C GLY A 548 25.95 28.35 -22.49
N THR A 549 26.20 29.66 -22.40
CA THR A 549 25.72 30.52 -21.31
C THR A 549 24.63 31.45 -21.82
N TRP A 550 23.57 31.62 -21.03
CA TRP A 550 22.51 32.58 -21.26
C TRP A 550 22.59 33.69 -20.22
N LEU A 551 22.65 34.94 -20.68
CA LEU A 551 22.74 36.12 -19.82
C LEU A 551 21.53 37.02 -20.09
N PRO A 552 20.64 37.24 -19.12
CA PRO A 552 19.61 38.27 -19.22
C PRO A 552 20.19 39.66 -19.01
N GLY A 553 19.65 40.66 -19.71
CA GLY A 553 20.10 42.06 -19.60
C GLY A 553 19.38 42.97 -20.60
N ASP A 554 19.35 44.27 -20.37
CA ASP A 554 18.83 45.22 -21.37
C ASP A 554 19.97 45.52 -22.36
N PHE A 555 20.02 44.81 -23.49
CA PHE A 555 21.14 44.87 -24.43
C PHE A 555 20.92 45.91 -25.55
N ASN A 556 19.79 46.61 -25.59
CA ASN A 556 19.51 47.67 -26.56
C ASN A 556 19.09 49.02 -25.94
N GLY A 557 18.94 49.08 -24.60
CA GLY A 557 18.55 50.27 -23.85
C GLY A 557 17.07 50.62 -23.98
N ASP A 558 16.20 49.67 -24.37
CA ASP A 558 14.78 49.91 -24.58
C ASP A 558 13.92 49.72 -23.32
N GLY A 559 14.55 49.35 -22.20
CA GLY A 559 13.92 49.13 -20.90
C GLY A 559 13.33 47.72 -20.73
N LYS A 560 13.43 46.85 -21.74
CA LYS A 560 13.09 45.43 -21.61
C LYS A 560 14.36 44.63 -21.40
N ARG A 561 14.24 43.51 -20.70
CA ARG A 561 15.33 42.55 -20.65
C ARG A 561 15.31 41.72 -21.94
N ASP A 562 16.47 41.56 -22.51
CA ASP A 562 16.83 40.68 -23.62
C ASP A 562 17.61 39.47 -23.09
N LEU A 563 18.07 38.61 -24.01
CA LEU A 563 18.90 37.45 -23.68
C LEU A 563 20.12 37.38 -24.60
N LEU A 564 21.34 37.33 -24.05
CA LEU A 564 22.54 37.00 -24.81
C LEU A 564 22.88 35.52 -24.66
N HIS A 565 22.93 34.80 -25.78
CA HIS A 565 23.37 33.42 -25.84
C HIS A 565 24.81 33.35 -26.33
N ILE A 566 25.71 32.79 -25.52
CA ILE A 566 27.10 32.53 -25.86
C ILE A 566 27.33 31.02 -25.93
N ALA A 567 27.21 30.47 -27.13
CA ALA A 567 27.45 29.07 -27.43
C ALA A 567 28.91 28.83 -27.86
N PRO A 568 29.40 27.58 -27.84
CA PRO A 568 30.79 27.29 -28.22
C PRO A 568 31.20 27.76 -29.63
N ASP A 569 30.25 27.85 -30.56
CA ASP A 569 30.47 28.19 -31.96
C ASP A 569 29.98 29.60 -32.36
N ARG A 570 29.19 30.27 -31.52
CA ARG A 570 28.58 31.58 -31.86
C ARG A 570 28.11 32.37 -30.62
N ALA A 571 27.91 33.66 -30.82
CA ALA A 571 27.17 34.51 -29.90
C ALA A 571 25.95 35.13 -30.61
N VAL A 572 24.80 35.17 -29.95
CA VAL A 572 23.54 35.69 -30.51
C VAL A 572 22.80 36.46 -29.43
N THR A 573 22.48 37.73 -29.68
CA THR A 573 21.61 38.53 -28.80
C THR A 573 20.16 38.32 -29.26
N TRP A 574 19.27 38.01 -28.34
CA TRP A 574 17.84 37.83 -28.55
C TRP A 574 17.12 39.05 -28.00
N PHE A 575 16.89 40.06 -28.85
CA PHE A 575 16.21 41.29 -28.45
C PHE A 575 14.73 41.02 -28.21
N SER A 576 14.22 41.33 -27.03
CA SER A 576 12.84 41.09 -26.66
C SER A 576 11.90 42.08 -27.34
N TRP A 577 10.81 41.56 -27.91
CA TRP A 577 9.72 42.42 -28.37
C TRP A 577 8.80 42.88 -27.23
N GLY A 578 8.92 42.27 -26.05
CA GLY A 578 8.05 42.49 -24.90
C GLY A 578 6.76 41.65 -24.92
N ASN A 579 6.58 40.82 -25.94
CA ASN A 579 5.39 39.96 -26.10
C ASN A 579 5.72 38.47 -25.98
N GLY A 580 6.86 38.14 -25.38
CA GLY A 580 7.37 36.79 -25.19
C GLY A 580 8.07 36.17 -26.41
N THR A 581 8.25 36.94 -27.48
CA THR A 581 9.09 36.57 -28.64
C THR A 581 10.25 37.54 -28.79
N TYR A 582 11.29 37.10 -29.51
CA TYR A 582 12.55 37.82 -29.62
C TYR A 582 12.98 37.98 -31.10
N LEU A 583 13.88 38.92 -31.36
CA LEU A 583 14.67 39.03 -32.58
C LEU A 583 16.08 38.47 -32.31
N PRO A 584 16.42 37.26 -32.78
CA PRO A 584 17.78 36.75 -32.71
C PRO A 584 18.68 37.51 -33.70
N TRP A 585 19.74 38.11 -33.18
CA TRP A 585 20.71 38.89 -33.94
C TRP A 585 22.14 38.41 -33.66
N PRO A 586 22.93 38.07 -34.70
CA PRO A 586 24.32 37.64 -34.50
C PRO A 586 25.15 38.71 -33.78
N ALA A 587 25.82 38.32 -32.71
CA ALA A 587 26.78 39.19 -32.02
C ALA A 587 28.20 38.93 -32.53
N ASN A 588 29.00 39.97 -32.71
CA ASN A 588 30.41 39.89 -33.09
C ASN A 588 31.35 39.58 -31.90
N ILE A 589 30.80 38.98 -30.84
CA ILE A 589 31.56 38.46 -29.71
C ILE A 589 32.24 37.16 -30.15
N VAL A 590 33.51 37.00 -29.82
CA VAL A 590 34.25 35.75 -30.02
C VAL A 590 34.00 34.84 -28.81
N PRO A 591 33.32 33.69 -28.97
CA PRO A 591 33.06 32.79 -27.86
C PRO A 591 34.34 32.24 -27.24
N GLY A 592 34.29 31.98 -25.95
CA GLY A 592 35.39 31.43 -25.18
C GLY A 592 34.89 30.57 -24.02
N GLN A 593 35.67 29.53 -23.70
CA GLN A 593 35.43 28.67 -22.54
C GLN A 593 35.94 29.38 -21.29
N GLY A 594 35.03 29.84 -20.44
CA GLY A 594 35.34 30.62 -19.25
C GLY A 594 34.09 31.17 -18.58
N THR A 595 34.29 32.11 -17.67
CA THR A 595 33.19 32.81 -17.00
C THR A 595 32.73 33.98 -17.88
N TRP A 596 31.42 34.13 -18.02
CA TRP A 596 30.79 35.28 -18.64
C TRP A 596 29.89 35.96 -17.60
N LEU A 597 30.02 37.28 -17.48
CA LEU A 597 29.21 38.10 -16.59
C LEU A 597 28.62 39.26 -17.39
N ALA A 598 27.42 39.68 -17.03
CA ALA A 598 26.73 40.83 -17.61
C ALA A 598 26.68 41.97 -16.58
N GLY A 599 26.68 43.21 -17.07
CA GLY A 599 26.58 44.41 -16.26
C GLY A 599 26.74 45.66 -17.12
N ASP A 600 26.48 46.83 -16.55
CA ASP A 600 26.79 48.10 -17.19
C ASP A 600 28.25 48.47 -16.83
N PHE A 601 29.19 48.22 -17.76
CA PHE A 601 30.61 48.39 -17.51
C PHE A 601 31.13 49.77 -17.96
N ASN A 602 30.32 50.63 -18.55
CA ASN A 602 30.74 51.96 -19.03
C ASN A 602 29.78 53.11 -18.66
N ARG A 603 28.68 52.80 -17.95
CA ARG A 603 27.62 53.69 -17.49
C ARG A 603 26.75 54.29 -18.59
N ASP A 604 26.61 53.60 -19.72
CA ASP A 604 25.70 54.00 -20.80
C ASP A 604 24.27 53.45 -20.64
N ARG A 605 24.02 52.66 -19.57
CA ARG A 605 22.76 51.97 -19.24
C ARG A 605 22.38 50.85 -20.21
N ILE A 606 23.28 50.47 -21.10
CA ILE A 606 23.15 49.30 -21.95
C ILE A 606 23.95 48.18 -21.27
N THR A 607 23.43 46.96 -21.34
CA THR A 607 24.11 45.81 -20.76
C THR A 607 25.30 45.43 -21.64
N ASP A 608 26.47 45.45 -21.03
CA ASP A 608 27.74 44.97 -21.54
C ASP A 608 28.02 43.55 -21.00
N VAL A 609 29.09 42.92 -21.49
CA VAL A 609 29.56 41.65 -20.93
C VAL A 609 31.07 41.57 -20.78
N ILE A 610 31.53 40.78 -19.82
CA ILE A 610 32.94 40.44 -19.68
C ILE A 610 33.14 38.93 -19.82
N TYR A 611 34.15 38.55 -20.60
CA TYR A 611 34.71 37.20 -20.66
C TYR A 611 35.94 37.11 -19.75
N ILE A 612 36.00 36.07 -18.93
CA ILE A 612 37.16 35.75 -18.09
C ILE A 612 37.57 34.30 -18.39
N GLY A 613 38.65 34.16 -19.17
CA GLY A 613 39.24 32.89 -19.56
C GLY A 613 40.47 32.52 -18.76
N SER A 614 41.07 31.38 -19.11
CA SER A 614 42.32 30.90 -18.50
C SER A 614 43.59 31.63 -18.98
N ASP A 615 43.48 32.35 -20.10
CA ASP A 615 44.57 32.99 -20.83
C ASP A 615 44.40 34.51 -20.98
N ARG A 616 43.16 34.99 -21.04
CA ARG A 616 42.82 36.41 -21.18
C ARG A 616 41.47 36.73 -20.54
N ALA A 617 41.21 38.02 -20.36
CA ALA A 617 39.86 38.53 -20.17
C ALA A 617 39.58 39.71 -21.10
N VAL A 618 38.33 39.89 -21.49
CA VAL A 618 37.89 40.89 -22.46
C VAL A 618 36.55 41.45 -22.01
N THR A 619 36.49 42.77 -21.81
CA THR A 619 35.23 43.49 -21.61
C THR A 619 34.69 43.87 -22.99
N TRP A 620 33.43 43.56 -23.26
CA TRP A 620 32.75 43.78 -24.53
C TRP A 620 31.70 44.87 -24.34
N PHE A 621 32.03 46.09 -24.76
CA PHE A 621 31.11 47.23 -24.70
C PHE A 621 30.08 47.14 -25.82
N ASN A 622 28.81 47.17 -25.47
CA ASN A 622 27.68 46.97 -26.36
C ASN A 622 27.16 48.31 -26.90
N TRP A 623 26.89 48.37 -28.21
CA TRP A 623 26.37 49.56 -28.88
C TRP A 623 24.84 49.55 -29.05
N GLY A 624 24.15 48.58 -28.47
CA GLY A 624 22.69 48.50 -28.48
C GLY A 624 22.07 47.91 -29.76
N ASN A 625 22.90 47.53 -30.74
CA ASN A 625 22.47 46.99 -32.03
C ASN A 625 23.04 45.58 -32.31
N GLY A 626 23.52 44.91 -31.27
CA GLY A 626 24.15 43.59 -31.33
C GLY A 626 25.62 43.63 -31.76
N THR A 627 26.20 44.82 -31.92
CA THR A 627 27.64 44.99 -32.10
C THR A 627 28.32 45.35 -30.78
N TYR A 628 29.44 44.69 -30.54
CA TYR A 628 30.24 44.79 -29.33
C TYR A 628 31.67 45.20 -29.69
N LEU A 629 32.25 46.11 -28.90
CA LEU A 629 33.64 46.50 -28.98
C LEU A 629 34.42 45.82 -27.85
N GLY A 630 35.20 44.80 -28.21
CA GLY A 630 36.05 44.07 -27.25
C GLY A 630 37.29 44.87 -26.87
N TRP A 631 37.48 45.08 -25.57
CA TRP A 631 38.66 45.66 -24.94
C TRP A 631 39.32 44.66 -24.00
N PRO A 632 40.62 44.33 -24.17
CA PRO A 632 41.33 43.48 -23.23
C PRO A 632 41.26 44.06 -21.81
N ALA A 633 40.87 43.24 -20.84
CA ALA A 633 40.92 43.63 -19.45
C ALA A 633 42.39 43.81 -19.03
N ASN A 634 42.69 44.92 -18.37
CA ASN A 634 44.03 45.23 -17.89
C ASN A 634 43.98 45.66 -16.41
N PRO A 635 44.68 44.96 -15.49
CA PRO A 635 45.59 43.82 -15.73
C PRO A 635 44.85 42.54 -16.17
N VAL A 636 45.58 41.48 -16.53
CA VAL A 636 44.96 40.19 -16.88
C VAL A 636 44.48 39.49 -15.59
N PRO A 637 43.20 39.07 -15.51
CA PRO A 637 42.66 38.36 -14.35
C PRO A 637 43.43 37.10 -13.95
N PRO A 638 43.52 36.80 -12.63
CA PRO A 638 44.12 35.57 -12.15
C PRO A 638 43.33 34.35 -12.61
N ARG A 639 44.04 33.22 -12.76
CA ARG A 639 43.42 31.93 -13.11
C ARG A 639 42.62 31.38 -11.93
N GLY A 640 41.38 30.97 -12.18
CA GLY A 640 40.52 30.30 -11.21
C GLY A 640 39.86 31.25 -10.20
N GLY A 641 39.20 30.66 -9.19
CA GLY A 641 38.37 31.38 -8.23
C GLY A 641 36.94 31.61 -8.73
N THR A 642 36.09 32.10 -7.83
CA THR A 642 34.72 32.52 -8.15
C THR A 642 34.71 33.99 -8.52
N TRP A 643 34.06 34.33 -9.63
CA TRP A 643 33.90 35.72 -10.07
C TRP A 643 32.47 36.18 -9.83
N LEU A 644 32.33 37.35 -9.21
CA LEU A 644 31.06 38.02 -8.94
C LEU A 644 31.13 39.43 -9.51
N ALA A 645 30.00 39.94 -10.01
CA ALA A 645 29.86 41.30 -10.51
C ALA A 645 29.02 42.13 -9.52
N GLY A 646 29.31 43.43 -9.43
CA GLY A 646 28.58 44.38 -8.59
C GLY A 646 29.32 45.72 -8.53
N ASP A 647 28.69 46.75 -8.00
CA ASP A 647 29.34 48.05 -7.73
C ASP A 647 30.01 47.99 -6.35
N PHE A 648 31.35 47.88 -6.30
CA PHE A 648 32.10 47.73 -5.05
C PHE A 648 32.70 49.06 -4.55
N ASN A 649 32.54 50.16 -5.28
CA ASN A 649 33.08 51.47 -4.91
C ASN A 649 32.03 52.61 -4.90
N GLY A 650 30.80 52.34 -5.34
CA GLY A 650 29.67 53.26 -5.37
C GLY A 650 29.68 54.24 -6.53
N ASP A 651 30.49 54.02 -7.57
CA ASP A 651 30.59 54.92 -8.72
C ASP A 651 29.50 54.66 -9.78
N GLY A 652 28.75 53.57 -9.65
CA GLY A 652 27.68 53.15 -10.55
C GLY A 652 28.14 52.38 -11.78
N LEU A 653 29.41 52.02 -11.88
CA LEU A 653 29.92 51.04 -12.85
C LEU A 653 29.85 49.63 -12.27
N THR A 654 29.72 48.65 -13.14
CA THR A 654 29.90 47.25 -12.74
C THR A 654 31.39 46.99 -12.53
N ASP A 655 31.76 46.66 -11.30
CA ASP A 655 33.06 46.14 -10.88
C ASP A 655 33.01 44.60 -10.75
N LEU A 656 34.14 43.99 -10.39
CA LEU A 656 34.23 42.55 -10.17
C LEU A 656 34.94 42.20 -8.85
N ALA A 657 34.54 41.10 -8.24
CA ALA A 657 35.26 40.43 -7.17
C ALA A 657 35.75 39.05 -7.61
N ASN A 658 37.04 38.77 -7.43
CA ASN A 658 37.60 37.43 -7.57
C ASN A 658 37.83 36.82 -6.18
N ILE A 659 37.14 35.73 -5.91
CA ILE A 659 37.30 34.93 -4.70
C ILE A 659 38.29 33.79 -4.99
N GLY A 660 39.57 34.06 -4.71
CA GLY A 660 40.64 33.07 -4.80
C GLY A 660 40.77 32.21 -3.54
N PRO A 661 41.56 31.13 -3.57
CA PRO A 661 41.73 30.21 -2.44
C PRO A 661 42.43 30.84 -1.23
N SER A 662 43.15 31.95 -1.41
CA SER A 662 43.92 32.61 -0.34
C SER A 662 43.69 34.11 -0.23
N ARG A 663 43.00 34.73 -1.19
CA ARG A 663 42.73 36.18 -1.22
C ARG A 663 41.46 36.46 -2.01
N VAL A 664 40.75 37.52 -1.59
CA VAL A 664 39.74 38.18 -2.42
C VAL A 664 40.40 39.42 -3.05
N THR A 665 40.21 39.63 -4.34
CA THR A 665 40.64 40.86 -5.02
C THR A 665 39.45 41.53 -5.68
N LEU A 666 39.29 42.82 -5.44
CA LEU A 666 38.36 43.68 -6.15
C LEU A 666 39.03 44.22 -7.41
N TRP A 667 38.25 44.32 -8.47
CA TRP A 667 38.62 44.78 -9.79
C TRP A 667 37.70 45.95 -10.10
N LEU A 668 38.15 47.14 -9.69
CA LEU A 668 37.38 48.38 -9.79
C LEU A 668 37.52 48.94 -11.20
N ASN A 669 36.41 49.06 -11.90
CA ASN A 669 36.32 49.39 -13.31
C ASN A 669 36.44 50.89 -13.55
N TRP A 670 37.15 51.29 -14.61
CA TRP A 670 37.31 52.69 -15.02
C TRP A 670 36.37 53.11 -16.16
N GLY A 671 35.47 52.22 -16.59
CA GLY A 671 34.55 52.49 -17.69
C GLY A 671 35.16 52.31 -19.09
N ASN A 672 36.41 51.86 -19.18
CA ASN A 672 37.16 51.79 -20.43
C ASN A 672 37.92 50.46 -20.63
N GLY A 673 37.58 49.44 -19.84
CA GLY A 673 38.19 48.11 -19.89
C GLY A 673 39.47 47.98 -19.06
N ASN A 674 39.95 49.06 -18.45
CA ASN A 674 40.99 48.98 -17.42
C ASN A 674 40.35 48.82 -16.03
N TYR A 675 41.02 48.05 -15.20
CA TYR A 675 40.62 47.75 -13.84
C TYR A 675 41.74 48.13 -12.86
N LEU A 676 41.39 48.84 -11.80
CA LEU A 676 42.25 48.96 -10.64
C LEU A 676 42.05 47.72 -9.78
N VAL A 677 43.09 46.91 -9.65
CA VAL A 677 43.04 45.73 -8.79
C VAL A 677 43.45 46.09 -7.38
N TRP A 678 42.57 45.80 -6.44
CA TRP A 678 42.77 46.09 -5.04
C TRP A 678 42.54 44.82 -4.20
N PRO A 679 43.48 44.42 -3.32
CA PRO A 679 43.23 43.30 -2.42
C PRO A 679 42.19 43.69 -1.38
N ALA A 680 41.23 42.81 -1.12
CA ALA A 680 40.35 42.98 0.04
C ALA A 680 41.17 42.97 1.34
N SER A 681 40.72 43.70 2.35
CA SER A 681 41.39 43.74 3.68
C SER A 681 41.37 42.40 4.42
N LEU A 682 40.51 41.46 3.98
CA LEU A 682 40.28 40.17 4.61
C LEU A 682 40.77 39.00 3.75
N THR A 683 41.09 37.90 4.43
CA THR A 683 41.41 36.61 3.79
C THR A 683 40.12 35.79 3.67
N PRO A 684 39.81 35.17 2.52
CA PRO A 684 38.59 34.40 2.36
C PRO A 684 38.58 33.21 3.33
N PRO A 685 37.48 32.97 4.07
CA PRO A 685 37.35 31.79 4.91
C PRO A 685 37.29 30.52 4.05
N SER A 686 37.59 29.38 4.66
CA SER A 686 37.26 28.08 4.05
C SER A 686 35.75 27.93 3.97
N GLY A 687 35.19 27.80 2.77
CA GLY A 687 33.74 27.68 2.62
C GLY A 687 33.22 27.99 1.22
N GLY A 688 31.90 27.99 1.10
CA GLY A 688 31.12 28.24 -0.12
C GLY A 688 29.69 27.70 0.04
N PRO A 689 28.73 28.16 -0.79
CA PRO A 689 28.89 29.11 -1.90
C PRO A 689 29.10 30.57 -1.43
N TRP A 690 29.55 31.41 -2.36
CA TRP A 690 29.64 32.87 -2.21
C TRP A 690 28.50 33.55 -2.97
N ALA A 691 27.96 34.64 -2.44
CA ALA A 691 26.97 35.49 -3.09
C ALA A 691 27.35 36.97 -2.94
N ALA A 692 26.91 37.79 -3.89
CA ALA A 692 27.06 39.25 -3.87
C ALA A 692 25.68 39.91 -3.74
N GLY A 693 25.60 41.04 -3.05
CA GLY A 693 24.38 41.84 -2.90
C GLY A 693 24.61 42.98 -1.91
N ASP A 694 23.75 43.99 -1.93
CA ASP A 694 23.77 45.09 -0.94
C ASP A 694 23.08 44.60 0.35
N PHE A 695 23.83 44.03 1.30
CA PHE A 695 23.26 43.43 2.50
C PHE A 695 22.96 44.47 3.58
N ASP A 696 23.56 45.67 3.53
CA ASP A 696 23.35 46.75 4.50
C ASP A 696 22.52 47.95 4.02
N GLY A 697 22.17 47.99 2.74
CA GLY A 697 21.37 49.06 2.13
C GLY A 697 22.17 50.32 1.81
N ASN A 698 23.50 50.25 1.77
CA ASN A 698 24.38 51.38 1.50
C ASN A 698 24.66 51.60 0.00
N ARG A 699 24.12 50.75 -0.88
CA ARG A 699 24.29 50.70 -2.34
C ARG A 699 25.66 50.27 -2.84
N LEU A 700 26.51 49.77 -1.96
CA LEU A 700 27.72 49.03 -2.32
C LEU A 700 27.39 47.54 -2.33
N THR A 701 28.16 46.80 -3.12
CA THR A 701 28.03 45.35 -3.20
C THR A 701 28.83 44.71 -2.06
N ASP A 702 28.13 44.04 -1.17
CA ASP A 702 28.72 43.24 -0.09
C ASP A 702 28.90 41.77 -0.55
N LEU A 703 29.58 40.97 0.27
CA LEU A 703 29.78 39.54 0.02
C LEU A 703 29.24 38.66 1.16
N PHE A 704 28.57 37.57 0.81
CA PHE A 704 28.10 36.54 1.75
C PHE A 704 28.78 35.20 1.47
N VAL A 705 29.13 34.46 2.52
CA VAL A 705 29.75 33.13 2.41
C VAL A 705 29.34 32.19 3.54
N VAL A 706 29.02 30.94 3.18
CA VAL A 706 28.84 29.85 4.13
C VAL A 706 30.20 29.28 4.54
N THR A 707 30.52 29.30 5.84
CA THR A 707 31.87 28.97 6.37
C THR A 707 31.91 27.71 7.23
N GLY A 708 30.77 27.08 7.49
CA GLY A 708 30.66 25.84 8.24
C GLY A 708 29.24 25.27 8.23
N THR A 709 29.00 24.25 9.05
CA THR A 709 27.70 23.57 9.11
C THR A 709 26.56 24.47 9.57
N ASN A 710 26.82 25.49 10.37
CA ASN A 710 25.81 26.43 10.86
C ASN A 710 26.29 27.88 10.92
N THR A 711 27.40 28.21 10.26
CA THR A 711 28.04 29.53 10.37
C THR A 711 28.25 30.15 9.01
N VAL A 712 27.86 31.41 8.88
CA VAL A 712 28.11 32.25 7.70
C VAL A 712 29.01 33.43 8.09
N GLN A 713 29.59 34.08 7.08
CA GLN A 713 30.12 35.43 7.21
C GLN A 713 29.50 36.33 6.14
N THR A 714 29.16 37.54 6.55
CA THR A 714 28.80 38.64 5.65
C THR A 714 29.88 39.70 5.74
N TRP A 715 30.51 40.00 4.62
CA TRP A 715 31.57 40.98 4.45
C TRP A 715 30.94 42.25 3.91
N LEU A 716 30.73 43.22 4.80
CA LEU A 716 30.16 44.51 4.45
C LEU A 716 31.25 45.43 3.89
N ASP A 717 31.08 45.92 2.68
CA ASP A 717 32.02 46.78 1.99
C ASP A 717 31.96 48.22 2.52
N ARG A 718 33.10 48.90 2.43
CA ARG A 718 33.26 50.33 2.75
C ARG A 718 33.59 51.17 1.52
N GLY A 719 33.60 50.56 0.33
CA GLY A 719 33.78 51.24 -0.96
C GLY A 719 35.24 51.47 -1.34
N ASN A 720 36.17 50.92 -0.57
CA ASN A 720 37.61 51.12 -0.74
C ASN A 720 38.40 49.81 -0.57
N GLY A 721 37.73 48.67 -0.69
CA GLY A 721 38.27 47.33 -0.50
C GLY A 721 38.55 46.94 0.95
N ASP A 722 38.15 47.77 1.92
CA ASP A 722 38.08 47.37 3.32
C ASP A 722 36.71 46.77 3.64
N PHE A 723 36.70 45.52 4.10
CA PHE A 723 35.48 44.81 4.49
C PHE A 723 35.37 44.66 6.01
N ARG A 724 34.16 44.83 6.54
CA ARG A 724 33.81 44.37 7.90
C ARG A 724 33.13 43.01 7.81
N ALA A 725 33.85 41.94 8.16
CA ALA A 725 33.24 40.61 8.29
C ALA A 725 32.45 40.48 9.59
N VAL A 726 31.20 40.04 9.47
CA VAL A 726 30.30 39.73 10.58
C VAL A 726 29.91 38.26 10.47
N ALA A 727 30.12 37.51 11.56
CA ALA A 727 29.75 36.11 11.61
C ALA A 727 28.33 35.96 12.18
N PHE A 728 27.52 35.12 11.53
CA PHE A 728 26.19 34.78 12.01
C PHE A 728 26.04 33.26 12.10
N ARG A 729 25.36 32.78 13.16
CA ARG A 729 25.16 31.35 13.42
C ARG A 729 23.69 30.98 13.34
N ALA A 730 23.38 30.04 12.45
CA ALA A 730 22.08 29.41 12.34
C ALA A 730 21.87 28.36 13.45
N ASN A 731 20.61 28.10 13.78
CA ASN A 731 20.20 27.00 14.66
C ASN A 731 19.91 25.69 13.90
N TYR A 732 20.31 25.59 12.63
CA TYR A 732 20.12 24.43 11.76
C TYR A 732 21.31 24.27 10.80
N ASP A 733 21.37 23.16 10.05
CA ASP A 733 22.44 22.91 9.07
C ASP A 733 22.23 23.73 7.79
N ILE A 734 23.20 24.58 7.47
CA ILE A 734 23.22 25.47 6.30
C ILE A 734 24.23 25.05 5.23
N SER A 735 25.00 23.99 5.48
CA SER A 735 26.06 23.56 4.56
C SER A 735 25.54 22.85 3.31
N ARG A 736 24.25 22.52 3.29
CA ARG A 736 23.58 21.82 2.20
C ARG A 736 22.32 22.56 1.78
N GLY A 737 22.14 22.68 0.47
CA GLY A 737 20.99 23.35 -0.12
C GLY A 737 21.41 24.43 -1.10
N THR A 738 20.44 25.24 -1.51
CA THR A 738 20.64 26.38 -2.41
C THR A 738 20.40 27.67 -1.63
N TRP A 739 21.29 28.65 -1.84
CA TRP A 739 21.17 30.01 -1.31
C TRP A 739 20.77 30.95 -2.44
N LEU A 740 19.69 31.69 -2.24
CA LEU A 740 19.12 32.62 -3.21
C LEU A 740 19.09 34.04 -2.62
N PRO A 741 19.88 34.99 -3.13
CA PRO A 741 19.78 36.40 -2.73
C PRO A 741 18.59 37.09 -3.39
N GLY A 742 17.96 38.03 -2.68
CA GLY A 742 16.87 38.86 -3.16
C GLY A 742 16.30 39.73 -2.04
N ASP A 743 15.65 40.85 -2.34
CA ASP A 743 14.96 41.69 -1.35
C ASP A 743 13.57 41.09 -1.07
N PHE A 744 13.45 40.16 -0.12
CA PHE A 744 12.21 39.40 0.09
C PHE A 744 11.18 40.19 0.91
N ASN A 745 11.56 41.29 1.57
CA ASN A 745 10.66 42.13 2.37
C ASN A 745 10.40 43.54 1.81
N GLY A 746 11.11 43.95 0.76
CA GLY A 746 10.97 45.24 0.10
C GLY A 746 11.64 46.40 0.86
N ASP A 747 12.61 46.11 1.73
CA ASP A 747 13.28 47.13 2.54
C ASP A 747 14.52 47.73 1.87
N GLY A 748 14.84 47.30 0.66
CA GLY A 748 15.97 47.74 -0.13
C GLY A 748 17.30 47.07 0.22
N LYS A 749 17.31 46.09 1.13
CA LYS A 749 18.47 45.26 1.42
C LYS A 749 18.33 43.89 0.77
N THR A 750 19.47 43.28 0.48
CA THR A 750 19.52 41.90 0.03
C THR A 750 19.26 40.98 1.21
N ASP A 751 18.18 40.22 1.15
CA ASP A 751 17.89 39.10 2.02
C ASP A 751 18.39 37.79 1.39
N LEU A 752 18.19 36.66 2.08
CA LEU A 752 18.57 35.34 1.58
C LEU A 752 17.45 34.32 1.81
N LEU A 753 17.12 33.54 0.79
CA LEU A 753 16.32 32.32 0.95
C LEU A 753 17.24 31.09 0.89
N HIS A 754 17.20 30.27 1.94
CA HIS A 754 17.88 28.99 1.99
C HIS A 754 16.90 27.83 1.82
N LEU A 755 17.11 27.05 0.75
CA LEU A 755 16.33 25.85 0.42
C LEU A 755 17.18 24.61 0.74
N ALA A 756 17.04 24.12 1.97
CA ALA A 756 17.75 22.96 2.49
C ALA A 756 17.02 21.64 2.16
N PRO A 757 17.71 20.48 2.22
CA PRO A 757 17.08 19.18 2.00
C PRO A 757 15.99 18.79 3.01
N ASP A 758 15.86 19.49 4.14
CA ASP A 758 14.86 19.22 5.19
C ASP A 758 13.94 20.42 5.50
N ARG A 759 14.24 21.63 4.99
CA ARG A 759 13.47 22.85 5.26
C ARG A 759 13.76 24.00 4.31
N SER A 760 12.90 25.01 4.34
CA SER A 760 13.06 26.29 3.64
C SER A 760 13.07 27.43 4.67
N VAL A 761 14.04 28.34 4.60
CA VAL A 761 14.18 29.44 5.58
C VAL A 761 14.59 30.74 4.88
N THR A 762 13.81 31.80 5.06
CA THR A 762 14.14 33.17 4.61
C THR A 762 14.89 33.89 5.72
N TRP A 763 15.98 34.57 5.39
CA TRP A 763 16.85 35.29 6.29
C TRP A 763 16.78 36.76 5.94
N PHE A 764 16.04 37.53 6.73
CA PHE A 764 15.92 38.96 6.55
C PHE A 764 17.17 39.66 7.06
N SER A 765 17.81 40.51 6.25
CA SER A 765 18.99 41.24 6.66
C SER A 765 18.63 42.38 7.61
N TRP A 766 19.33 42.47 8.75
CA TRP A 766 19.25 43.65 9.62
C TRP A 766 20.09 44.83 9.12
N GLY A 767 20.91 44.60 8.09
CA GLY A 767 21.87 45.56 7.56
C GLY A 767 23.10 45.80 8.43
N ASP A 768 23.33 44.96 9.43
CA ASP A 768 24.58 44.96 10.19
C ASP A 768 25.43 43.71 9.94
N GLY A 769 25.04 42.87 8.97
CA GLY A 769 25.65 41.57 8.66
C GLY A 769 25.06 40.42 9.48
N THR A 770 24.03 40.67 10.29
CA THR A 770 23.21 39.64 10.94
C THR A 770 21.84 39.51 10.31
N TYR A 771 21.15 38.39 10.59
CA TYR A 771 19.90 38.03 9.93
C TYR A 771 18.82 37.65 10.94
N LEU A 772 17.56 37.81 10.53
CA LEU A 772 16.38 37.21 11.17
C LEU A 772 15.90 36.01 10.35
N PRO A 773 16.19 34.76 10.77
CA PRO A 773 15.70 33.58 10.09
C PRO A 773 14.20 33.35 10.36
N TRP A 774 13.45 33.09 9.31
CA TRP A 774 12.04 32.76 9.35
C TRP A 774 11.76 31.51 8.52
N THR A 775 11.02 30.56 9.09
CA THR A 775 10.65 29.34 8.35
C THR A 775 9.69 29.68 7.22
N ALA A 776 10.12 29.45 5.98
CA ALA A 776 9.30 29.67 4.81
C ALA A 776 8.33 28.50 4.60
N ASN A 777 7.11 28.79 4.18
CA ASN A 777 6.10 27.78 3.79
C ASN A 777 6.28 27.31 2.33
N ILE A 778 7.53 27.20 1.88
CA ILE A 778 7.91 26.62 0.59
C ILE A 778 8.24 25.14 0.82
N PRO A 779 7.58 24.18 0.15
CA PRO A 779 7.85 22.77 0.35
C PRO A 779 9.26 22.37 -0.12
N VAL A 780 9.87 21.45 0.62
CA VAL A 780 11.16 20.86 0.25
C VAL A 780 10.97 19.99 -0.99
N MET A 781 11.64 20.35 -2.08
CA MET A 781 11.59 19.59 -3.33
C MET A 781 12.87 19.76 -4.15
N GLN A 782 13.16 18.79 -5.02
CA GLN A 782 14.18 18.97 -6.05
C GLN A 782 13.59 19.79 -7.19
N ALA A 783 14.11 21.01 -7.36
CA ALA A 783 13.67 21.93 -8.39
C ALA A 783 14.84 22.82 -8.82
N THR A 784 14.73 23.39 -10.02
CA THR A 784 15.50 24.58 -10.40
C THR A 784 14.79 25.78 -9.78
N TRP A 785 15.54 26.63 -9.09
CA TRP A 785 14.99 27.77 -8.37
C TRP A 785 15.44 29.08 -9.00
N LEU A 786 14.50 30.02 -9.15
CA LEU A 786 14.73 31.35 -9.69
C LEU A 786 14.09 32.39 -8.77
N VAL A 787 14.69 33.58 -8.76
CA VAL A 787 14.20 34.75 -8.01
C VAL A 787 13.80 35.83 -9.01
N GLY A 788 12.75 36.57 -8.69
CA GLY A 788 12.28 37.74 -9.44
C GLY A 788 11.04 38.34 -8.77
N ASP A 789 10.72 39.60 -9.02
CA ASP A 789 9.48 40.23 -8.55
C ASP A 789 8.34 39.86 -9.50
N PHE A 790 7.66 38.74 -9.26
CA PHE A 790 6.69 38.19 -10.21
C PHE A 790 5.33 38.89 -10.13
N ASP A 791 5.03 39.65 -9.08
CA ASP A 791 3.78 40.41 -8.95
C ASP A 791 3.90 41.93 -9.09
N GLY A 792 5.13 42.45 -9.19
CA GLY A 792 5.43 43.87 -9.37
C GLY A 792 5.24 44.69 -8.10
N ASP A 793 5.28 44.05 -6.93
CA ASP A 793 5.08 44.70 -5.64
C ASP A 793 6.38 45.26 -5.02
N GLY A 794 7.51 45.08 -5.70
CA GLY A 794 8.84 45.51 -5.29
C GLY A 794 9.56 44.52 -4.39
N LYS A 795 8.97 43.35 -4.08
CA LYS A 795 9.62 42.28 -3.34
C LYS A 795 10.08 41.17 -4.28
N SER A 796 11.12 40.48 -3.87
CA SER A 796 11.58 39.26 -4.53
C SER A 796 10.65 38.10 -4.21
N ASP A 797 10.22 37.41 -5.25
CA ASP A 797 9.46 36.16 -5.19
C ASP A 797 10.32 34.99 -5.65
N VAL A 798 9.74 33.78 -5.65
CA VAL A 798 10.47 32.56 -5.96
C VAL A 798 9.67 31.66 -6.90
N ALA A 799 10.33 31.18 -7.95
CA ALA A 799 9.80 30.15 -8.84
C ALA A 799 10.58 28.85 -8.66
N GLY A 800 9.87 27.74 -8.47
CA GLY A 800 10.43 26.39 -8.38
C GLY A 800 9.95 25.53 -9.55
N ILE A 801 10.89 25.15 -10.41
CA ILE A 801 10.64 24.41 -11.63
C ILE A 801 10.97 22.93 -11.42
N THR A 802 9.95 22.09 -11.64
CA THR A 802 10.06 20.62 -11.65
C THR A 802 9.81 20.11 -13.07
N ALA A 803 10.08 18.82 -13.32
CA ALA A 803 9.70 18.19 -14.60
C ALA A 803 8.18 18.27 -14.89
N ALA A 804 7.36 18.42 -13.84
CA ALA A 804 5.91 18.42 -13.93
C ALA A 804 5.29 19.79 -14.17
N ARG A 805 5.80 20.80 -13.47
CA ARG A 805 5.19 22.14 -13.40
C ARG A 805 6.17 23.16 -12.86
N ILE A 806 5.84 24.42 -13.12
CA ILE A 806 6.40 25.61 -12.47
C ILE A 806 5.45 25.97 -11.33
N ASN A 807 5.96 26.14 -10.12
CA ASN A 807 5.19 26.70 -9.01
C ASN A 807 5.82 28.04 -8.65
N VAL A 808 5.00 29.04 -8.31
CA VAL A 808 5.47 30.35 -7.89
C VAL A 808 4.98 30.68 -6.49
N TRP A 809 5.87 31.27 -5.69
CA TRP A 809 5.66 31.68 -4.32
C TRP A 809 5.87 33.18 -4.22
N LEU A 810 4.77 33.92 -4.14
CA LEU A 810 4.77 35.37 -3.99
C LEU A 810 5.05 35.75 -2.53
N SER A 811 6.05 36.56 -2.27
CA SER A 811 6.48 36.95 -0.92
C SER A 811 5.48 37.92 -0.30
N ARG A 812 5.12 37.69 0.96
CA ARG A 812 4.37 38.68 1.75
C ARG A 812 5.26 39.69 2.47
N GLY A 813 6.57 39.49 2.42
CA GLY A 813 7.56 40.28 3.18
C GLY A 813 7.67 39.96 4.67
N ASP A 814 6.93 38.97 5.16
CA ASP A 814 6.99 38.49 6.55
C ASP A 814 7.62 37.09 6.69
N GLY A 815 8.15 36.56 5.59
CA GLY A 815 8.75 35.23 5.48
C GLY A 815 7.74 34.13 5.14
N SER A 816 6.46 34.49 5.01
CA SER A 816 5.45 33.64 4.39
C SER A 816 5.26 33.99 2.91
N TYR A 817 4.86 32.99 2.14
CA TYR A 817 4.66 33.06 0.70
C TYR A 817 3.28 32.56 0.31
N VAL A 818 2.70 33.14 -0.73
CA VAL A 818 1.48 32.65 -1.36
C VAL A 818 1.85 31.78 -2.55
N GLN A 819 1.60 30.47 -2.44
CA GLN A 819 1.74 29.57 -3.59
C GLN A 819 0.62 29.83 -4.59
N ARG A 820 0.98 29.95 -5.87
CA ARG A 820 0.07 30.14 -7.00
C ARG A 820 0.21 29.06 -8.06
#